data_AF-A0A076HU51-F1
#
_entry.id   AF-A0A076HU51-F1
#
_cell.length_a   1.000
_cell.length_b   1.000
_cell.length_c   1.000
_cell.angle_alpha   90.00
_cell.angle_beta   90.00
_cell.angle_gamma   90.00
#
_symmetry.space_group_name_H-M   'P 1'
#
loop_
_entity.id
_entity.type
_entity.pdbx_description
1 polymer ?
#
loop_
_entity_poly.entity_id
_entity_poly.type
_entity_poly.pdbx_seq_one_letter_code
_entity_poly.pdbx_strand_id
1 'polypeptide(L)'
;MNFTYPWFLLGLLCIAIPVLIHLFELRRPTRVLFTNLGFIREVRIVTARQRKIKYLLVLMVRIGFVAFLVLMFAQPFIPARVEALDSKQSAPTVLLDTSPSMQADAEAGSVSRFDKAVDQARELPTAFPANARFALNQNQNARLTPTAYRVALDQLSVSGRATGVKGALQRVVKQPGSSAKQLFVFSDFQKSGFSALSLADVDSAVQVTLVPVGGSSTRNVFVDSLWLEDAFVRRNADMVLHIRLRNGGTEAVENCQVRLFVGNRQATTFNATVPVQAPVTMTARVRLDSGQVQQCRVELDDFPVVFDNTYYFALQASPTIRVLEVKAGEGQALQRVYGNEPMFAYSQATSAQLNYEQLEKANLLLVQGVGRIEAALRENIRRVVQRGGSVVVVPPADLAGRATYDQLFRELGIGPVQWETAKAALREVAVPDRRNPFFREVFGAQSRPPVMPKVAPVLRWSRSGTDILRTQDGDGFLSAFSSGKGTVYLFSTPFEQSATDFLQHALFVPVMYRLAMQSFRSEQALAYRLNQGNVTVAVGTDGAQQGEQVYKLVNDSLTFIPAQRVQEGTVRMEVPAGMQQPGFYRLTRNGQTIAQLAFNNDKRESELAAYTAAELRQLVGPNRPNVQVYETGQGMSVAARYKAERVGTPLWQYCLWAALACLLAEVLLLRFMGRPVVPADVRVAA
;
A
#
# COMPACT_ATOMS: atom_id res chain seq x y z
N MET A 1 13.48 32.25 -33.82
CA MET A 1 12.27 31.70 -34.47
C MET A 1 12.75 30.75 -35.54
N ASN A 2 12.30 29.48 -35.49
CA ASN A 2 12.76 28.44 -36.42
C ASN A 2 11.62 28.08 -37.38
N PHE A 3 11.96 27.46 -38.50
CA PHE A 3 11.01 27.03 -39.54
C PHE A 3 11.04 25.52 -39.68
N THR A 4 9.86 24.89 -39.72
CA THR A 4 9.76 23.45 -39.96
C THR A 4 10.20 23.09 -41.38
N TYR A 5 9.88 23.96 -42.35
CA TYR A 5 10.24 23.77 -43.75
C TYR A 5 10.92 25.04 -44.32
N PRO A 6 12.20 25.28 -44.01
CA PRO A 6 12.89 26.52 -44.38
C PRO A 6 12.97 26.77 -45.90
N TRP A 7 12.94 25.71 -46.71
CA TRP A 7 12.97 25.82 -48.18
C TRP A 7 11.78 26.59 -48.78
N PHE A 8 10.62 26.60 -48.11
CA PHE A 8 9.47 27.37 -48.58
C PHE A 8 9.71 28.89 -48.54
N LEU A 9 10.70 29.39 -47.79
CA LEU A 9 11.07 30.80 -47.80
C LEU A 9 11.53 31.30 -49.18
N LEU A 10 12.01 30.41 -50.06
CA LEU A 10 12.27 30.75 -51.46
C LEU A 10 11.01 31.24 -52.19
N GLY A 11 9.83 30.83 -51.74
CA GLY A 11 8.54 31.32 -52.24
C GLY A 11 8.33 32.82 -52.03
N LEU A 12 9.09 33.49 -51.15
CA LEU A 12 9.05 34.96 -51.04
C LEU A 12 9.48 35.66 -52.33
N LEU A 13 10.22 34.99 -53.22
CA LEU A 13 10.53 35.51 -54.56
C LEU A 13 9.26 35.79 -55.37
N CYS A 14 8.14 35.10 -55.10
CA CYS A 14 6.86 35.37 -55.75
C CYS A 14 6.29 36.75 -55.42
N ILE A 15 6.78 37.46 -54.39
CA ILE A 15 6.44 38.87 -54.12
C ILE A 15 6.86 39.77 -55.29
N ALA A 16 7.85 39.36 -56.09
CA ALA A 16 8.24 40.09 -57.29
C ALA A 16 7.10 40.20 -58.30
N ILE A 17 6.17 39.23 -58.36
CA ILE A 17 5.07 39.22 -59.33
C ILE A 17 4.14 40.45 -59.16
N PRO A 18 3.49 40.69 -57.99
CA PRO A 18 2.63 41.85 -57.81
C PRO A 18 3.40 43.18 -57.91
N VAL A 19 4.67 43.22 -57.50
CA VAL A 19 5.52 44.43 -57.62
C VAL A 19 5.81 44.75 -59.09
N LEU A 20 6.17 43.75 -59.90
CA LEU A 20 6.42 43.91 -61.33
C LEU A 20 5.15 44.31 -62.07
N ILE A 21 4.02 43.65 -61.79
CA ILE A 21 2.71 44.02 -62.37
C ILE A 21 2.39 45.49 -62.04
N HIS A 22 2.56 45.89 -60.78
CA HIS A 22 2.33 47.28 -60.36
C HIS A 22 3.24 48.29 -61.08
N LEU A 23 4.52 47.94 -61.30
CA LEU A 23 5.48 48.79 -62.01
C LEU A 23 5.15 48.90 -63.51
N PHE A 24 4.66 47.82 -64.14
CA PHE A 24 4.27 47.81 -65.55
C PHE A 24 2.93 48.51 -65.82
N GLU A 25 2.03 48.56 -64.84
CA GLU A 25 0.73 49.24 -64.95
C GLU A 25 0.85 50.77 -65.01
N LEU A 26 2.06 51.32 -64.80
CA LEU A 26 2.38 52.75 -64.96
C LEU A 26 2.54 53.23 -66.42
N ARG A 27 2.34 52.39 -67.44
CA ARG A 27 2.62 52.75 -68.85
C ARG A 27 1.49 52.54 -69.86
N ARG A 28 0.27 53.01 -69.58
CA ARG A 28 -0.70 53.28 -70.66
C ARG A 28 -1.52 54.56 -70.42
N PRO A 29 -1.04 55.74 -70.85
CA PRO A 29 -1.94 56.84 -71.10
C PRO A 29 -2.74 56.50 -72.38
N THR A 30 -4.00 56.09 -72.22
CA THR A 30 -4.94 56.07 -73.35
C THR A 30 -5.21 57.52 -73.75
N ARG A 31 -4.76 57.90 -74.94
CA ARG A 31 -5.12 59.19 -75.53
C ARG A 31 -6.56 59.07 -76.03
N VAL A 32 -7.47 59.79 -75.38
CA VAL A 32 -8.80 60.05 -75.91
C VAL A 32 -8.72 61.41 -76.60
N LEU A 33 -9.06 61.46 -77.89
CA LEU A 33 -9.27 62.72 -78.60
C LEU A 33 -10.54 63.35 -78.05
N PHE A 34 -10.39 64.48 -77.36
CA PHE A 34 -11.50 65.25 -76.81
C PHE A 34 -11.56 66.58 -77.57
N THR A 35 -12.64 66.81 -78.31
CA THR A 35 -12.94 68.09 -78.96
C THR A 35 -13.96 68.85 -78.11
N ASN A 36 -13.50 69.52 -77.05
CA ASN A 36 -13.96 70.86 -76.65
C ASN A 36 -13.15 71.32 -75.42
N LEU A 37 -12.38 72.39 -75.59
CA LEU A 37 -11.66 73.07 -74.51
C LEU A 37 -12.59 74.10 -73.88
N GLY A 38 -13.38 73.65 -72.91
CA GLY A 38 -14.15 74.52 -72.05
C GLY A 38 -14.33 73.86 -70.70
N PHE A 39 -13.78 74.49 -69.66
CA PHE A 39 -14.13 74.23 -68.26
C PHE A 39 -13.55 73.01 -67.52
N ILE A 40 -12.21 72.90 -67.39
CA ILE A 40 -11.60 72.16 -66.25
C ILE A 40 -10.31 72.86 -65.79
N ARG A 41 -10.43 73.82 -64.87
CA ARG A 41 -9.29 74.31 -64.08
C ARG A 41 -9.66 74.62 -62.63
N GLU A 42 -10.40 73.72 -62.02
CA GLU A 42 -10.43 73.51 -60.57
C GLU A 42 -10.87 72.04 -60.40
N VAL A 43 -10.39 71.29 -59.42
CA VAL A 43 -10.68 69.84 -59.22
C VAL A 43 -9.87 68.85 -60.09
N ARG A 44 -8.54 69.01 -60.21
CA ARG A 44 -7.66 67.93 -60.70
C ARG A 44 -6.40 67.64 -59.88
N ILE A 45 -6.29 68.20 -58.66
CA ILE A 45 -5.12 67.96 -57.79
C ILE A 45 -5.46 66.98 -56.64
N VAL A 46 -6.73 66.82 -56.25
CA VAL A 46 -7.12 65.94 -55.13
C VAL A 46 -7.16 64.45 -55.52
N THR A 47 -7.48 64.13 -56.76
CA THR A 47 -7.66 62.74 -57.25
C THR A 47 -6.34 61.99 -57.53
N ALA A 48 -5.24 62.68 -57.83
CA ALA A 48 -3.95 62.02 -58.08
C ALA A 48 -3.28 61.51 -56.80
N ARG A 49 -3.34 62.27 -55.71
CA ARG A 49 -2.75 61.90 -54.41
C ARG A 49 -3.51 60.75 -53.75
N GLN A 50 -4.85 60.77 -53.79
CA GLN A 50 -5.69 59.68 -53.30
C GLN A 50 -5.53 58.39 -54.13
N ARG A 51 -5.38 58.48 -55.46
CA ARG A 51 -5.06 57.31 -56.31
C ARG A 51 -3.70 56.70 -55.98
N LYS A 52 -2.65 57.51 -55.79
CA LYS A 52 -1.32 57.00 -55.40
C LYS A 52 -1.34 56.26 -54.06
N ILE A 53 -2.05 56.80 -53.06
CA ILE A 53 -2.21 56.14 -51.76
C ILE A 53 -3.00 54.82 -51.92
N LYS A 54 -4.07 54.82 -52.74
CA LYS A 54 -4.88 53.62 -53.02
C LYS A 54 -4.04 52.48 -53.61
N TYR A 55 -3.26 52.76 -54.65
CA TYR A 55 -2.46 51.72 -55.30
C TYR A 55 -1.37 51.18 -54.37
N LEU A 56 -0.77 52.05 -53.55
CA LEU A 56 0.22 51.63 -52.56
C LEU A 56 -0.38 50.72 -51.48
N LEU A 57 -1.59 51.02 -51.02
CA LEU A 57 -2.26 50.26 -49.96
C LEU A 57 -2.73 48.90 -50.47
N VAL A 58 -3.28 48.82 -51.68
CA VAL A 58 -3.61 47.53 -52.34
C VAL A 58 -2.35 46.71 -52.62
N LEU A 59 -1.25 47.35 -53.05
CA LEU A 59 0.03 46.67 -53.25
C LEU A 59 0.57 46.10 -51.94
N MET A 60 0.56 46.87 -50.84
CA MET A 60 0.98 46.36 -49.52
C MET A 60 0.18 45.14 -49.09
N VAL A 61 -1.14 45.17 -49.28
CA VAL A 61 -2.01 44.05 -48.92
C VAL A 61 -1.73 42.81 -49.77
N ARG A 62 -1.45 42.96 -51.07
CA ARG A 62 -1.03 41.85 -51.95
C ARG A 62 0.32 41.26 -51.56
N ILE A 63 1.28 42.11 -51.25
CA ILE A 63 2.60 41.68 -50.75
C ILE A 63 2.43 40.95 -49.42
N GLY A 64 1.61 41.50 -48.51
CA GLY A 64 1.27 40.89 -47.22
C GLY A 64 0.62 39.52 -47.38
N PHE A 65 -0.34 39.38 -48.30
CA PHE A 65 -0.97 38.09 -48.62
C PHE A 65 0.05 37.04 -49.04
N VAL A 66 0.90 37.35 -50.04
CA VAL A 66 1.93 36.42 -50.52
C VAL A 66 2.92 36.09 -49.40
N ALA A 67 3.35 37.08 -48.62
CA ALA A 67 4.27 36.87 -47.50
C ALA A 67 3.68 35.94 -46.41
N PHE A 68 2.45 36.19 -45.97
CA PHE A 68 1.79 35.35 -44.96
C PHE A 68 1.44 33.95 -45.48
N LEU A 69 1.11 33.82 -46.77
CA LEU A 69 0.89 32.52 -47.41
C LEU A 69 2.18 31.70 -47.45
N VAL A 70 3.31 32.31 -47.83
CA VAL A 70 4.61 31.64 -47.83
C VAL A 70 5.02 31.26 -46.41
N LEU A 71 4.81 32.14 -45.43
CA LEU A 71 5.05 31.83 -44.01
C LEU A 71 4.15 30.70 -43.49
N MET A 72 2.89 30.60 -43.95
CA MET A 72 2.00 29.49 -43.60
C MET A 72 2.61 28.14 -44.02
N PHE A 73 3.16 28.04 -45.22
CA PHE A 73 3.81 26.81 -45.70
C PHE A 73 5.19 26.57 -45.07
N ALA A 74 5.94 27.63 -44.75
CA ALA A 74 7.23 27.52 -44.04
C ALA A 74 7.06 27.06 -42.57
N GLN A 75 5.85 27.21 -42.01
CA GLN A 75 5.47 26.86 -40.64
C GLN A 75 6.47 27.37 -39.59
N PRO A 76 6.52 28.70 -39.33
CA PRO A 76 7.33 29.24 -38.24
C PRO A 76 6.83 28.68 -36.91
N PHE A 77 7.77 28.35 -36.02
CA PHE A 77 7.46 27.93 -34.66
C PHE A 77 8.37 28.63 -33.66
N ILE A 78 7.82 28.84 -32.45
CA ILE A 78 8.61 29.30 -31.31
C ILE A 78 9.28 28.07 -30.71
N PRO A 79 10.63 27.98 -30.71
CA PRO A 79 11.32 26.80 -30.20
C PRO A 79 11.04 26.59 -28.72
N ALA A 80 10.95 25.32 -28.34
CA ALA A 80 10.80 24.85 -26.98
C ALA A 80 11.94 25.33 -26.05
N ARG A 81 11.66 25.47 -24.75
CA ARG A 81 12.66 25.83 -23.72
C ARG A 81 13.70 24.73 -23.47
N VAL A 82 13.41 23.49 -23.87
CA VAL A 82 14.25 22.31 -23.64
C VAL A 82 14.59 21.71 -25.01
N GLU A 83 15.87 21.47 -25.28
CA GLU A 83 16.31 20.78 -26.51
C GLU A 83 15.61 19.42 -26.61
N ALA A 84 14.87 19.22 -27.70
CA ALA A 84 14.15 18.00 -27.95
C ALA A 84 15.17 16.88 -28.26
N LEU A 85 15.31 15.93 -27.33
CA LEU A 85 15.78 14.58 -27.66
C LEU A 85 15.03 14.12 -28.90
N ASP A 86 15.77 13.63 -29.90
CA ASP A 86 15.33 13.31 -31.25
C ASP A 86 13.97 12.57 -31.25
N SER A 87 12.88 13.34 -31.38
CA SER A 87 11.51 12.92 -31.09
C SER A 87 10.99 11.88 -32.10
N LYS A 88 11.77 11.62 -33.15
CA LYS A 88 11.48 10.67 -34.22
C LYS A 88 11.68 9.20 -33.83
N GLN A 89 12.31 8.90 -32.68
CA GLN A 89 12.55 7.53 -32.21
C GLN A 89 12.15 7.26 -30.75
N SER A 90 11.43 8.17 -30.08
CA SER A 90 11.04 7.96 -28.68
C SER A 90 9.96 6.89 -28.54
N ALA A 91 10.27 5.83 -27.79
CA ALA A 91 9.31 4.83 -27.32
C ALA A 91 8.94 5.14 -25.85
N PRO A 92 7.89 5.94 -25.58
CA PRO A 92 7.48 6.28 -24.23
C PRO A 92 6.96 5.05 -23.48
N THR A 93 7.43 4.90 -22.24
CA THR A 93 6.89 3.95 -21.27
C THR A 93 5.91 4.69 -20.36
N VAL A 94 4.71 4.13 -20.19
CA VAL A 94 3.66 4.67 -19.34
C VAL A 94 3.46 3.73 -18.16
N LEU A 95 3.57 4.29 -16.96
CA LEU A 95 3.18 3.65 -15.71
C LEU A 95 1.94 4.34 -15.19
N LEU A 96 0.88 3.57 -15.06
CA LEU A 96 -0.38 3.99 -14.46
C LEU A 96 -0.54 3.19 -13.17
N ASP A 97 -0.68 3.91 -12.05
CA ASP A 97 -0.88 3.29 -10.75
C ASP A 97 -2.23 2.60 -10.67
N THR A 98 -2.22 1.33 -10.28
CA THR A 98 -3.41 0.47 -10.19
C THR A 98 -3.68 0.08 -8.74
N SER A 99 -3.17 0.86 -7.78
CA SER A 99 -3.34 0.62 -6.36
C SER A 99 -4.76 0.95 -5.87
N PRO A 100 -5.24 0.31 -4.78
CA PRO A 100 -6.57 0.56 -4.22
C PRO A 100 -6.89 2.04 -3.96
N SER A 101 -5.89 2.81 -3.52
CA SER A 101 -5.99 4.26 -3.30
C SER A 101 -6.45 5.07 -4.53
N MET A 102 -6.24 4.54 -5.74
CA MET A 102 -6.68 5.18 -6.98
C MET A 102 -8.21 5.10 -7.19
N GLN A 103 -8.94 4.30 -6.40
CA GLN A 103 -10.41 4.30 -6.40
C GLN A 103 -11.01 5.50 -5.68
N ALA A 104 -10.23 6.22 -4.87
CA ALA A 104 -10.70 7.45 -4.25
C ALA A 104 -10.97 8.52 -5.33
N ASP A 105 -11.87 9.45 -5.01
CA ASP A 105 -12.20 10.56 -5.89
C ASP A 105 -10.97 11.43 -6.18
N ALA A 106 -10.86 11.90 -7.42
CA ALA A 106 -9.82 12.85 -7.82
C ALA A 106 -10.10 14.27 -7.31
N GLU A 107 -11.36 14.64 -7.21
CA GLU A 107 -11.90 15.86 -6.61
C GLU A 107 -13.24 15.44 -5.98
N ALA A 108 -13.61 15.99 -4.82
CA ALA A 108 -14.79 15.52 -4.09
C ALA A 108 -16.05 15.44 -4.98
N GLY A 109 -16.62 14.25 -5.14
CA GLY A 109 -17.80 14.02 -5.98
C GLY A 109 -17.54 14.00 -7.50
N SER A 110 -16.30 13.82 -7.93
CA SER A 110 -15.91 13.66 -9.33
C SER A 110 -15.57 12.20 -9.68
N VAL A 111 -14.89 11.97 -10.80
CA VAL A 111 -14.41 10.64 -11.21
C VAL A 111 -13.28 10.14 -10.30
N SER A 112 -13.07 8.82 -10.28
CA SER A 112 -11.96 8.23 -9.53
C SER A 112 -10.59 8.72 -10.05
N ARG A 113 -9.58 8.73 -9.19
CA ARG A 113 -8.20 9.06 -9.57
C ARG A 113 -7.69 8.13 -10.68
N PHE A 114 -8.11 6.87 -10.64
CA PHE A 114 -7.83 5.87 -11.67
C PHE A 114 -8.40 6.30 -13.03
N ASP A 115 -9.68 6.65 -13.09
CA ASP A 115 -10.32 7.06 -14.35
C ASP A 115 -9.68 8.34 -14.90
N LYS A 116 -9.42 9.33 -14.03
CA LYS A 116 -8.68 10.56 -14.40
C LYS A 116 -7.30 10.23 -14.96
N ALA A 117 -6.57 9.29 -14.35
CA ALA A 117 -5.27 8.85 -14.85
C ALA A 117 -5.38 8.15 -16.21
N VAL A 118 -6.38 7.28 -16.40
CA VAL A 118 -6.64 6.59 -17.66
C VAL A 118 -6.95 7.59 -18.78
N ASP A 119 -7.80 8.58 -18.53
CA ASP A 119 -8.17 9.60 -19.51
C ASP A 119 -6.96 10.46 -19.91
N GLN A 120 -6.16 10.91 -18.94
CA GLN A 120 -4.93 11.66 -19.23
C GLN A 120 -3.91 10.81 -20.01
N ALA A 121 -3.78 9.53 -19.66
CA ALA A 121 -2.91 8.59 -20.37
C ALA A 121 -3.41 8.27 -21.78
N ARG A 122 -4.73 8.27 -22.03
CA ARG A 122 -5.37 8.00 -23.33
C ARG A 122 -5.08 9.06 -24.38
N GLU A 123 -4.94 10.31 -23.93
CA GLU A 123 -4.61 11.45 -24.79
C GLU A 123 -3.13 11.51 -25.17
N LEU A 124 -2.24 10.89 -24.38
CA LEU A 124 -0.79 10.96 -24.55
C LEU A 124 -0.30 10.68 -25.98
N PRO A 125 -0.82 9.70 -26.74
CA PRO A 125 -0.37 9.45 -28.11
C PRO A 125 -0.54 10.63 -29.07
N THR A 126 -1.42 11.59 -28.78
CA THR A 126 -1.60 12.80 -29.61
C THR A 126 -0.41 13.77 -29.55
N ALA A 127 0.44 13.63 -28.53
CA ALA A 127 1.67 14.41 -28.37
C ALA A 127 2.89 13.81 -29.09
N PHE A 128 2.75 12.60 -29.67
CA PHE A 128 3.83 11.86 -30.32
C PHE A 128 3.58 11.67 -31.82
N PRO A 129 4.63 11.38 -32.62
CA PRO A 129 4.46 10.97 -34.01
C PRO A 129 3.54 9.76 -34.18
N ALA A 130 2.82 9.67 -35.30
CA ALA A 130 1.86 8.59 -35.55
C ALA A 130 2.49 7.17 -35.54
N ASN A 131 3.78 7.07 -35.83
CA ASN A 131 4.54 5.82 -35.80
C ASN A 131 5.16 5.49 -34.43
N ALA A 132 4.94 6.31 -33.40
CA ALA A 132 5.44 6.05 -32.06
C ALA A 132 4.90 4.72 -31.50
N ARG A 133 5.68 4.14 -30.57
CA ARG A 133 5.36 2.88 -29.92
C ARG A 133 5.39 3.05 -28.40
N PHE A 134 4.36 2.55 -27.73
CA PHE A 134 4.15 2.75 -26.30
C PHE A 134 4.36 1.43 -25.55
N ALA A 135 4.93 1.50 -24.35
CA ALA A 135 4.86 0.43 -23.36
C ALA A 135 3.95 0.85 -22.22
N LEU A 136 3.21 -0.11 -21.65
CA LEU A 136 2.27 0.14 -20.55
C LEU A 136 2.52 -0.83 -19.39
N ASN A 137 2.67 -0.29 -18.18
CA ASN A 137 2.80 -1.01 -16.92
C ASN A 137 3.84 -2.16 -16.98
N GLN A 138 3.39 -3.40 -16.78
CA GLN A 138 4.27 -4.58 -16.69
C GLN A 138 4.60 -5.20 -18.06
N ASN A 139 3.84 -4.84 -19.09
CA ASN A 139 4.01 -5.37 -20.45
C ASN A 139 5.00 -4.51 -21.26
N GLN A 140 6.19 -4.26 -20.71
CA GLN A 140 7.18 -3.38 -21.32
C GLN A 140 7.83 -3.97 -22.59
N ASN A 141 7.78 -5.29 -22.74
CA ASN A 141 8.28 -5.97 -23.95
C ASN A 141 7.35 -5.78 -25.15
N ALA A 142 6.07 -5.47 -24.92
CA ALA A 142 5.11 -5.20 -25.98
C ALA A 142 5.17 -3.72 -26.36
N ARG A 143 5.67 -3.43 -27.56
CA ARG A 143 5.67 -2.09 -28.15
C ARG A 143 4.36 -1.89 -28.91
N LEU A 144 3.40 -1.24 -28.25
CA LEU A 144 2.03 -1.06 -28.74
C LEU A 144 1.92 0.11 -29.71
N THR A 145 1.08 -0.04 -30.74
CA THR A 145 0.62 1.10 -31.55
C THR A 145 -0.27 2.02 -30.71
N PRO A 146 -0.49 3.29 -31.11
CA PRO A 146 -1.43 4.18 -30.41
C PRO A 146 -2.83 3.58 -30.19
N THR A 147 -3.33 2.79 -31.15
CA THR A 147 -4.62 2.11 -31.04
C THR A 147 -4.58 0.95 -30.04
N ALA A 148 -3.59 0.06 -30.13
CA ALA A 148 -3.45 -1.07 -29.20
C ALA A 148 -3.15 -0.61 -27.76
N TYR A 149 -2.43 0.51 -27.61
CA TYR A 149 -2.18 1.14 -26.32
C TYR A 149 -3.46 1.59 -25.62
N ARG A 150 -4.39 2.23 -26.35
CA ARG A 150 -5.69 2.64 -25.78
C ARG A 150 -6.53 1.44 -25.36
N VAL A 151 -6.56 0.38 -26.17
CA VAL A 151 -7.24 -0.87 -25.81
C VAL A 151 -6.62 -1.52 -24.57
N ALA A 152 -5.29 -1.50 -24.45
CA ALA A 152 -4.60 -2.04 -23.28
C ALA A 152 -4.85 -1.19 -22.02
N LEU A 153 -5.00 0.14 -22.14
CA LEU A 153 -5.41 1.02 -21.04
C LEU A 153 -6.81 0.67 -20.55
N ASP A 154 -7.76 0.42 -21.47
CA ASP A 154 -9.16 0.08 -21.13
C ASP A 154 -9.30 -1.24 -20.37
N GLN A 155 -8.30 -2.12 -20.48
CA GLN A 155 -8.25 -3.40 -19.78
C GLN A 155 -7.60 -3.32 -18.39
N LEU A 156 -7.03 -2.16 -18.02
CA LEU A 156 -6.47 -1.99 -16.68
C LEU A 156 -7.59 -1.90 -15.65
N SER A 157 -7.34 -2.49 -14.49
CA SER A 157 -8.20 -2.40 -13.32
C SER A 157 -7.37 -2.20 -12.07
N VAL A 158 -8.00 -1.62 -11.06
CA VAL A 158 -7.41 -1.50 -9.73
C VAL A 158 -7.24 -2.90 -9.11
N SER A 159 -6.10 -3.12 -8.44
CA SER A 159 -5.71 -4.40 -7.88
C SER A 159 -5.12 -4.24 -6.48
N GLY A 160 -5.63 -4.99 -5.50
CA GLY A 160 -5.08 -5.02 -4.14
C GLY A 160 -3.66 -5.60 -4.04
N ARG A 161 -3.16 -6.20 -5.13
CA ARG A 161 -1.77 -6.66 -5.24
C ARG A 161 -0.79 -5.58 -5.70
N ALA A 162 -1.28 -4.43 -6.12
CA ALA A 162 -0.41 -3.35 -6.55
C ALA A 162 0.60 -3.00 -5.45
N THR A 163 1.81 -2.66 -5.88
CA THR A 163 2.94 -2.31 -5.00
C THR A 163 3.18 -0.79 -4.96
N GLY A 164 2.21 -0.02 -5.46
CA GLY A 164 2.30 1.42 -5.72
C GLY A 164 3.40 1.81 -6.72
N VAL A 165 3.62 3.11 -6.84
CA VAL A 165 4.62 3.72 -7.75
C VAL A 165 6.02 3.17 -7.55
N LYS A 166 6.50 3.05 -6.29
CA LYS A 166 7.87 2.61 -6.01
C LYS A 166 8.14 1.21 -6.56
N GLY A 167 7.22 0.27 -6.30
CA GLY A 167 7.35 -1.10 -6.80
C GLY A 167 7.24 -1.18 -8.32
N ALA A 168 6.43 -0.32 -8.95
CA ALA A 168 6.33 -0.21 -10.41
C ALA A 168 7.63 0.33 -11.04
N LEU A 169 8.18 1.42 -10.48
CA LEU A 169 9.45 2.02 -10.93
C LEU A 169 10.62 1.03 -10.84
N GLN A 170 10.76 0.34 -9.70
CA GLN A 170 11.84 -0.63 -9.51
C GLN A 170 11.78 -1.77 -10.54
N ARG A 171 10.58 -2.20 -10.96
CA ARG A 171 10.42 -3.21 -12.01
C ARG A 171 10.86 -2.70 -13.38
N VAL A 172 10.56 -1.44 -13.71
CA VAL A 172 10.97 -0.80 -14.97
C VAL A 172 12.48 -0.63 -15.04
N VAL A 173 13.10 -0.22 -13.94
CA VAL A 173 14.55 -0.02 -13.86
C VAL A 173 15.30 -1.35 -13.92
N LYS A 174 14.83 -2.39 -13.22
CA LYS A 174 15.52 -3.69 -13.11
C LYS A 174 15.31 -4.59 -14.32
N GLN A 175 14.48 -4.21 -15.29
CA GLN A 175 14.19 -5.04 -16.44
C GLN A 175 15.38 -5.05 -17.43
N PRO A 176 15.98 -6.22 -17.71
CA PRO A 176 17.10 -6.32 -18.66
C PRO A 176 16.67 -5.84 -20.06
N GLY A 177 17.46 -4.97 -20.69
CA GLY A 177 17.15 -4.41 -22.01
C GLY A 177 16.11 -3.28 -22.03
N SER A 178 15.75 -2.73 -20.87
CA SER A 178 14.87 -1.57 -20.76
C SER A 178 15.47 -0.36 -21.49
N SER A 179 14.94 -0.05 -22.66
CA SER A 179 15.32 1.08 -23.53
C SER A 179 14.47 2.33 -23.28
N ALA A 180 13.86 2.45 -22.09
CA ALA A 180 12.92 3.52 -21.76
C ALA A 180 13.66 4.88 -21.72
N LYS A 181 13.66 5.61 -22.85
CA LYS A 181 14.20 6.98 -22.91
C LYS A 181 13.27 7.98 -22.22
N GLN A 182 11.98 7.66 -22.15
CA GLN A 182 10.93 8.52 -21.60
C GLN A 182 9.95 7.68 -20.78
N LEU A 183 9.66 8.15 -19.57
CA LEU A 183 8.82 7.48 -18.60
C LEU A 183 7.75 8.45 -18.08
N PHE A 184 6.48 8.13 -18.30
CA PHE A 184 5.35 8.86 -17.71
C PHE A 184 4.78 8.06 -16.56
N VAL A 185 4.57 8.70 -15.40
CA VAL A 185 4.06 8.06 -14.19
C VAL A 185 2.79 8.79 -13.74
N PHE A 186 1.66 8.12 -13.87
CA PHE A 186 0.35 8.61 -13.43
C PHE A 186 -0.01 7.94 -12.10
N SER A 187 -0.14 8.72 -11.03
CA SER A 187 -0.43 8.22 -9.68
C SER A 187 -0.95 9.36 -8.80
N ASP A 188 -1.56 9.00 -7.68
CA ASP A 188 -1.88 9.94 -6.62
C ASP A 188 -0.66 10.35 -5.77
N PHE A 189 0.47 9.63 -5.88
CA PHE A 189 1.72 9.89 -5.14
C PHE A 189 1.51 10.01 -3.62
N GLN A 190 0.87 9.00 -3.02
CA GLN A 190 0.73 8.91 -1.56
C GLN A 190 2.08 9.06 -0.84
N LYS A 191 2.12 9.89 0.20
CA LYS A 191 3.29 10.10 1.07
C LYS A 191 3.72 8.81 1.78
N SER A 192 2.79 7.88 1.99
CA SER A 192 3.05 6.55 2.57
C SER A 192 3.85 5.61 1.64
N GLY A 193 3.73 5.80 0.32
CA GLY A 193 4.31 4.91 -0.70
C GLY A 193 5.41 5.53 -1.56
N PHE A 194 5.49 6.85 -1.65
CA PHE A 194 6.43 7.58 -2.49
C PHE A 194 7.38 8.48 -1.69
N SER A 195 8.64 8.54 -2.11
CA SER A 195 9.68 9.37 -1.46
C SER A 195 10.80 9.70 -2.45
N ALA A 196 11.72 10.58 -2.08
CA ALA A 196 12.89 10.90 -2.90
C ALA A 196 13.76 9.65 -3.22
N LEU A 197 13.74 8.64 -2.34
CA LEU A 197 14.43 7.37 -2.56
C LEU A 197 13.77 6.51 -3.64
N SER A 198 12.49 6.71 -3.94
CA SER A 198 11.79 5.98 -5.01
C SER A 198 12.35 6.32 -6.40
N LEU A 199 13.04 7.45 -6.53
CA LEU A 199 13.71 7.91 -7.76
C LEU A 199 15.22 7.65 -7.75
N ALA A 200 15.78 7.08 -6.68
CA ALA A 200 17.22 6.91 -6.53
C ALA A 200 17.84 5.97 -7.56
N ASP A 201 17.13 4.89 -7.88
CA ASP A 201 17.59 3.86 -8.80
C ASP A 201 17.31 4.21 -10.28
N VAL A 202 16.61 5.30 -10.56
CA VAL A 202 16.27 5.69 -11.94
C VAL A 202 17.47 6.36 -12.59
N ASP A 203 17.93 5.79 -13.72
CA ASP A 203 19.05 6.33 -14.49
C ASP A 203 18.76 7.78 -14.93
N SER A 204 19.75 8.66 -14.76
CA SER A 204 19.75 10.05 -15.21
C SER A 204 19.47 10.23 -16.71
N ALA A 205 19.75 9.22 -17.53
CA ALA A 205 19.46 9.23 -18.96
C ALA A 205 17.95 9.12 -19.27
N VAL A 206 17.15 8.61 -18.33
CA VAL A 206 15.69 8.46 -18.47
C VAL A 206 15.01 9.77 -18.13
N GLN A 207 14.22 10.29 -19.06
CA GLN A 207 13.35 11.45 -18.82
C GLN A 207 12.08 10.99 -18.12
N VAL A 208 11.88 11.40 -16.87
CA VAL A 208 10.72 11.00 -16.05
C VAL A 208 9.74 12.15 -15.95
N THR A 209 8.48 11.91 -16.27
CA THR A 209 7.38 12.86 -16.09
C THR A 209 6.42 12.29 -15.05
N LEU A 210 6.35 12.94 -13.89
CA LEU A 210 5.40 12.63 -12.82
C LEU A 210 4.11 13.41 -13.06
N VAL A 211 2.98 12.70 -13.13
CA VAL A 211 1.65 13.26 -13.37
C VAL A 211 0.78 12.98 -12.13
N PRO A 212 0.77 13.88 -11.13
CA PRO A 212 -0.14 13.75 -10.00
C PRO A 212 -1.61 13.81 -10.45
N VAL A 213 -2.37 12.81 -10.04
CA VAL A 213 -3.84 12.77 -10.13
C VAL A 213 -4.53 12.85 -8.77
N GLY A 214 -3.75 13.08 -7.70
CA GLY A 214 -4.22 13.19 -6.33
C GLY A 214 -5.23 14.32 -6.13
N GLY A 215 -6.14 14.10 -5.18
CA GLY A 215 -7.28 14.97 -4.93
C GLY A 215 -7.21 15.83 -3.68
N SER A 216 -8.25 16.66 -3.54
CA SER A 216 -8.50 17.54 -2.40
C SER A 216 -8.74 16.75 -1.10
N SER A 217 -8.90 17.49 0.01
CA SER A 217 -9.25 16.95 1.33
C SER A 217 -10.36 15.89 1.23
N THR A 218 -10.11 14.71 1.80
CA THR A 218 -11.10 13.63 1.89
C THR A 218 -11.10 13.08 3.31
N ARG A 219 -12.23 12.52 3.74
CA ARG A 219 -12.29 11.65 4.91
C ARG A 219 -12.07 10.19 4.50
N ASN A 220 -11.39 9.41 5.35
CA ASN A 220 -11.22 7.98 5.14
C ASN A 220 -10.90 7.27 6.48
N VAL A 221 -11.84 6.50 6.99
CA VAL A 221 -11.65 5.65 8.17
C VAL A 221 -11.46 4.20 7.74
N PHE A 222 -10.41 3.58 8.26
CA PHE A 222 -10.11 2.18 7.96
C PHE A 222 -9.69 1.42 9.21
N VAL A 223 -9.78 0.08 9.14
CA VAL A 223 -9.24 -0.80 10.17
C VAL A 223 -7.71 -0.92 10.01
N ASP A 224 -6.95 -0.28 10.89
CA ASP A 224 -5.49 -0.31 10.87
C ASP A 224 -4.91 -1.62 11.41
N SER A 225 -5.54 -2.17 12.45
CA SER A 225 -5.14 -3.45 13.02
C SER A 225 -6.25 -4.05 13.90
N LEU A 226 -6.19 -5.37 14.05
CA LEU A 226 -7.12 -6.15 14.84
C LEU A 226 -6.34 -7.24 15.58
N TRP A 227 -6.59 -7.40 16.88
CA TRP A 227 -5.93 -8.41 17.71
C TRP A 227 -6.85 -8.93 18.82
N LEU A 228 -6.52 -10.12 19.33
CA LEU A 228 -7.17 -10.71 20.48
C LEU A 228 -6.41 -10.31 21.75
N GLU A 229 -7.10 -10.09 22.87
CA GLU A 229 -6.44 -9.88 24.17
C GLU A 229 -5.63 -11.12 24.58
N ASP A 230 -6.20 -12.31 24.40
CA ASP A 230 -5.51 -13.60 24.59
C ASP A 230 -5.37 -14.33 23.25
N ALA A 231 -4.17 -14.82 22.95
CA ALA A 231 -3.91 -15.62 21.74
C ALA A 231 -4.61 -16.99 21.75
N PHE A 232 -5.00 -17.46 22.94
CA PHE A 232 -5.67 -18.73 23.12
C PHE A 232 -7.19 -18.55 22.99
N VAL A 233 -7.76 -19.02 21.88
CA VAL A 233 -9.18 -18.86 21.56
C VAL A 233 -9.98 -20.04 22.09
N ARG A 234 -10.79 -19.82 23.12
CA ARG A 234 -11.63 -20.87 23.73
C ARG A 234 -12.95 -21.02 22.99
N ARG A 235 -13.37 -22.28 22.80
CA ARG A 235 -14.73 -22.59 22.33
C ARG A 235 -15.73 -22.30 23.44
N ASN A 236 -16.90 -21.79 23.07
CA ASN A 236 -18.02 -21.52 23.97
C ASN A 236 -17.70 -20.55 25.12
N ALA A 237 -16.65 -19.73 25.00
CA ALA A 237 -16.28 -18.70 25.95
C ALA A 237 -16.11 -17.36 25.24
N ASP A 238 -16.35 -16.27 25.98
CA ASP A 238 -16.15 -14.93 25.48
C ASP A 238 -14.65 -14.66 25.34
N MET A 239 -14.28 -14.07 24.19
CA MET A 239 -12.97 -13.50 23.94
C MET A 239 -13.11 -12.01 23.66
N VAL A 240 -12.07 -11.28 24.02
CA VAL A 240 -11.99 -9.84 23.80
C VAL A 240 -11.20 -9.58 22.53
N LEU A 241 -11.86 -8.94 21.56
CA LEU A 241 -11.29 -8.52 20.30
C LEU A 241 -11.11 -7.00 20.28
N HIS A 242 -9.91 -6.54 20.00
CA HIS A 242 -9.60 -5.12 19.81
C HIS A 242 -9.55 -4.79 18.33
N ILE A 243 -10.26 -3.74 17.95
CA ILE A 243 -10.31 -3.22 16.59
C ILE A 243 -9.79 -1.78 16.65
N ARG A 244 -8.65 -1.53 16.02
CA ARG A 244 -8.06 -0.19 15.95
C ARG A 244 -8.37 0.44 14.61
N LEU A 245 -9.08 1.56 14.67
CA LEU A 245 -9.39 2.41 13.54
C LEU A 245 -8.39 3.54 13.43
N ARG A 246 -8.10 3.95 12.21
CA ARG A 246 -7.35 5.19 11.91
C ARG A 246 -8.06 5.95 10.82
N ASN A 247 -7.81 7.25 10.80
CA ASN A 247 -8.24 8.14 9.74
C ASN A 247 -7.03 8.44 8.85
N GLY A 248 -7.10 8.03 7.59
CA GLY A 248 -6.08 8.30 6.58
C GLY A 248 -6.42 9.49 5.68
N GLY A 249 -7.56 10.13 5.93
CA GLY A 249 -7.96 11.39 5.32
C GLY A 249 -7.41 12.62 6.04
N THR A 250 -7.92 13.78 5.69
CA THR A 250 -7.55 15.10 6.26
C THR A 250 -8.67 15.74 7.08
N GLU A 251 -9.84 15.11 7.12
CA GLU A 251 -11.03 15.55 7.88
C GLU A 251 -11.41 14.53 8.94
N ALA A 252 -11.80 15.00 10.13
CA ALA A 252 -12.26 14.12 11.21
C ALA A 252 -13.60 13.48 10.83
N VAL A 253 -13.80 12.22 11.24
CA VAL A 253 -15.04 11.50 10.99
C VAL A 253 -15.78 11.28 12.29
N GLU A 254 -16.99 11.81 12.39
CA GLU A 254 -17.87 11.63 13.53
C GLU A 254 -18.90 10.54 13.24
N ASN A 255 -19.25 9.75 14.26
CA ASN A 255 -20.31 8.74 14.20
C ASN A 255 -20.16 7.71 13.06
N CYS A 256 -18.93 7.32 12.70
CA CYS A 256 -18.69 6.22 11.76
C CYS A 256 -19.25 4.92 12.35
N GLN A 257 -20.20 4.31 11.66
CA GLN A 257 -20.80 3.05 12.09
C GLN A 257 -19.84 1.89 11.76
N VAL A 258 -19.52 1.08 12.77
CA VAL A 258 -18.62 -0.07 12.65
C VAL A 258 -19.35 -1.34 13.05
N ARG A 259 -19.53 -2.25 12.10
CA ARG A 259 -20.26 -3.51 12.29
C ARG A 259 -19.29 -4.68 12.28
N LEU A 260 -19.29 -5.47 13.34
CA LEU A 260 -18.51 -6.70 13.42
C LEU A 260 -19.39 -7.91 13.11
N PHE A 261 -18.98 -8.71 12.13
CA PHE A 261 -19.62 -9.96 11.76
C PHE A 261 -18.76 -11.16 12.12
N VAL A 262 -19.40 -12.21 12.63
CA VAL A 262 -18.81 -13.53 12.88
C VAL A 262 -19.64 -14.54 12.10
N GLY A 263 -19.06 -15.07 11.03
CA GLY A 263 -19.80 -15.78 9.99
C GLY A 263 -20.82 -14.83 9.33
N ASN A 264 -22.08 -15.27 9.30
CA ASN A 264 -23.19 -14.48 8.77
C ASN A 264 -23.93 -13.67 9.84
N ARG A 265 -23.53 -13.79 11.12
CA ARG A 265 -24.19 -13.08 12.23
C ARG A 265 -23.47 -11.78 12.53
N GLN A 266 -24.21 -10.68 12.59
CA GLN A 266 -23.71 -9.42 13.16
C GLN A 266 -23.55 -9.60 14.67
N ALA A 267 -22.30 -9.61 15.14
CA ALA A 267 -21.98 -9.82 16.55
C ALA A 267 -22.18 -8.52 17.36
N THR A 268 -21.82 -7.37 16.80
CA THR A 268 -21.96 -6.08 17.46
C THR A 268 -21.86 -4.92 16.46
N THR A 269 -22.31 -3.74 16.89
CA THR A 269 -22.21 -2.48 16.16
C THR A 269 -21.73 -1.39 17.10
N PHE A 270 -20.79 -0.57 16.64
CA PHE A 270 -20.25 0.59 17.34
C PHE A 270 -20.48 1.85 16.51
N ASN A 271 -20.51 3.00 17.18
CA ASN A 271 -20.32 4.30 16.54
C ASN A 271 -18.98 4.87 17.03
N ALA A 272 -18.12 5.27 16.11
CA ALA A 272 -16.79 5.78 16.41
C ALA A 272 -16.61 7.20 15.85
N THR A 273 -16.02 8.08 16.67
CA THR A 273 -15.49 9.36 16.20
C THR A 273 -13.98 9.23 16.07
N VAL A 274 -13.46 9.32 14.84
CA VAL A 274 -12.05 9.07 14.51
C VAL A 274 -11.37 10.36 14.01
N PRO A 275 -10.47 10.95 14.81
CA PRO A 275 -9.75 12.17 14.43
C PRO A 275 -8.62 11.87 13.41
N VAL A 276 -8.18 12.91 12.69
CA VAL A 276 -7.21 12.87 11.56
C VAL A 276 -5.81 12.37 11.92
N GLN A 277 -5.46 12.25 13.21
CA GLN A 277 -4.09 11.93 13.65
C GLN A 277 -4.00 10.96 14.81
N ALA A 278 -5.12 10.55 15.42
CA ALA A 278 -5.10 9.65 16.56
C ALA A 278 -5.92 8.38 16.26
N PRO A 279 -5.36 7.18 16.51
CA PRO A 279 -6.11 5.95 16.39
C PRO A 279 -7.17 5.86 17.50
N VAL A 280 -8.29 5.21 17.17
CA VAL A 280 -9.33 4.86 18.14
C VAL A 280 -9.39 3.34 18.24
N THR A 281 -9.30 2.81 19.46
CA THR A 281 -9.43 1.36 19.68
C THR A 281 -10.77 1.08 20.33
N MET A 282 -11.55 0.22 19.70
CA MET A 282 -12.80 -0.30 20.22
C MET A 282 -12.63 -1.77 20.61
N THR A 283 -13.43 -2.21 21.56
CA THR A 283 -13.34 -3.55 22.12
C THR A 283 -14.66 -4.28 21.96
N ALA A 284 -14.64 -5.46 21.34
CA ALA A 284 -15.79 -6.32 21.13
C ALA A 284 -15.64 -7.62 21.93
N ARG A 285 -16.73 -8.11 22.52
CA ARG A 285 -16.79 -9.47 23.07
C ARG A 285 -17.36 -10.41 22.01
N VAL A 286 -16.61 -11.45 21.69
CA VAL A 286 -16.96 -12.45 20.66
C VAL A 286 -16.96 -13.83 21.29
N ARG A 287 -17.89 -14.69 20.86
CA ARG A 287 -17.95 -16.10 21.26
C ARG A 287 -18.01 -16.99 20.02
N LEU A 288 -17.23 -18.06 20.02
CA LEU A 288 -17.24 -19.07 18.97
C LEU A 288 -17.93 -20.35 19.46
N ASP A 289 -18.96 -20.77 18.74
CA ASP A 289 -19.77 -21.93 19.12
C ASP A 289 -19.26 -23.23 18.46
N SER A 290 -18.45 -23.11 17.41
CA SER A 290 -17.88 -24.23 16.64
C SER A 290 -16.35 -24.24 16.70
N GLY A 291 -15.75 -25.42 16.51
CA GLY A 291 -14.30 -25.57 16.31
C GLY A 291 -13.84 -25.28 14.88
N GLN A 292 -14.77 -25.02 13.96
CA GLN A 292 -14.47 -24.69 12.57
C GLN A 292 -14.03 -23.24 12.45
N VAL A 293 -13.19 -22.95 11.45
CA VAL A 293 -12.77 -21.58 11.14
C VAL A 293 -13.99 -20.73 10.81
N GLN A 294 -14.15 -19.61 11.51
CA GLN A 294 -15.17 -18.61 11.27
C GLN A 294 -14.62 -17.50 10.37
N GLN A 295 -15.39 -17.17 9.34
CA GLN A 295 -15.18 -15.99 8.48
C GLN A 295 -15.67 -14.76 9.21
N CYS A 296 -14.76 -13.88 9.63
CA CYS A 296 -15.11 -12.67 10.35
C CYS A 296 -14.79 -11.44 9.51
N ARG A 297 -15.61 -10.41 9.60
CA ARG A 297 -15.35 -9.14 8.93
C ARG A 297 -15.79 -7.96 9.78
N VAL A 298 -15.03 -6.88 9.70
CA VAL A 298 -15.42 -5.57 10.21
C VAL A 298 -15.83 -4.74 9.00
N GLU A 299 -17.05 -4.23 9.02
CA GLU A 299 -17.59 -3.33 8.00
C GLU A 299 -17.71 -1.91 8.57
N LEU A 300 -17.23 -0.93 7.83
CA LEU A 300 -17.30 0.50 8.14
C LEU A 300 -18.31 1.15 7.19
N ASP A 301 -19.14 2.05 7.73
CA ASP A 301 -19.96 2.96 6.94
C ASP A 301 -19.19 4.27 6.74
N ASP A 302 -18.37 4.32 5.68
CA ASP A 302 -17.60 5.50 5.29
C ASP A 302 -17.71 5.77 3.78
N PHE A 303 -17.61 7.05 3.41
CA PHE A 303 -17.75 7.58 2.06
C PHE A 303 -16.94 8.89 1.96
N PRO A 304 -16.27 9.24 0.85
CA PRO A 304 -16.35 8.65 -0.49
C PRO A 304 -15.46 7.43 -0.72
N VAL A 305 -14.54 7.14 0.19
CA VAL A 305 -13.62 6.02 0.04
C VAL A 305 -14.26 4.75 0.58
N VAL A 306 -14.33 3.71 -0.27
CA VAL A 306 -15.09 2.48 0.04
C VAL A 306 -14.28 1.19 -0.09
N PHE A 307 -13.09 1.24 -0.69
CA PHE A 307 -12.30 0.05 -1.01
C PHE A 307 -11.71 -0.67 0.21
N ASP A 308 -11.68 0.02 1.35
CA ASP A 308 -11.16 -0.40 2.65
C ASP A 308 -12.24 -0.44 3.74
N ASN A 309 -13.50 -0.25 3.38
CA ASN A 309 -14.64 -0.33 4.30
C ASN A 309 -14.87 -1.74 4.84
N THR A 310 -14.25 -2.78 4.28
CA THR A 310 -14.35 -4.15 4.79
C THR A 310 -12.98 -4.72 5.13
N TYR A 311 -12.80 -5.11 6.38
CA TYR A 311 -11.61 -5.81 6.86
C TYR A 311 -11.95 -7.27 7.20
N TYR A 312 -11.37 -8.20 6.45
CA TYR A 312 -11.57 -9.64 6.61
C TYR A 312 -10.55 -10.24 7.56
N PHE A 313 -10.98 -11.16 8.43
CA PHE A 313 -10.11 -11.94 9.30
C PHE A 313 -10.74 -13.31 9.61
N ALA A 314 -9.91 -14.29 9.99
CA ALA A 314 -10.36 -15.63 10.33
C ALA A 314 -10.12 -15.92 11.81
N LEU A 315 -11.14 -16.45 12.49
CA LEU A 315 -11.03 -16.92 13.86
C LEU A 315 -11.25 -18.43 13.92
N GLN A 316 -10.49 -19.13 14.74
CA GLN A 316 -10.69 -20.55 15.02
C GLN A 316 -10.48 -20.80 16.50
N ALA A 317 -11.31 -21.65 17.09
CA ALA A 317 -11.03 -22.13 18.44
C ALA A 317 -9.69 -22.87 18.45
N SER A 318 -8.81 -22.48 19.36
CA SER A 318 -7.50 -23.09 19.53
C SER A 318 -7.65 -24.56 19.94
N PRO A 319 -6.75 -25.44 19.48
CA PRO A 319 -6.73 -26.82 19.95
C PRO A 319 -6.40 -26.88 21.45
N THR A 320 -6.61 -28.05 22.05
CA THR A 320 -6.28 -28.25 23.47
C THR A 320 -4.80 -28.05 23.74
N ILE A 321 -4.48 -27.48 24.89
CA ILE A 321 -3.11 -27.26 25.34
C ILE A 321 -2.61 -28.59 25.92
N ARG A 322 -1.59 -29.18 25.31
CA ARG A 322 -0.99 -30.43 25.80
C ARG A 322 -0.08 -30.12 26.98
N VAL A 323 -0.46 -30.61 28.15
CA VAL A 323 0.27 -30.41 29.41
C VAL A 323 0.84 -31.75 29.84
N LEU A 324 2.17 -31.86 29.89
CA LEU A 324 2.86 -33.05 30.37
C LEU A 324 3.53 -32.75 31.71
N GLU A 325 3.16 -33.50 32.75
CA GLU A 325 3.84 -33.47 34.05
C GLU A 325 4.83 -34.62 34.17
N VAL A 326 6.08 -34.31 34.49
CA VAL A 326 7.12 -35.27 34.87
C VAL A 326 7.36 -35.10 36.36
N LYS A 327 7.00 -36.11 37.16
CA LYS A 327 7.09 -36.04 38.63
C LYS A 327 7.78 -37.24 39.26
N ALA A 328 8.30 -37.03 40.47
CA ALA A 328 8.90 -38.10 41.29
C ALA A 328 7.93 -38.72 42.32
N GLY A 329 6.81 -38.07 42.65
CA GLY A 329 5.90 -38.49 43.73
C GLY A 329 4.43 -38.63 43.31
N GLU A 330 3.56 -38.94 44.27
CA GLU A 330 2.14 -39.27 44.03
C GLU A 330 1.18 -38.06 44.07
N GLY A 331 1.70 -36.83 44.12
CA GLY A 331 0.87 -35.62 44.21
C GLY A 331 -0.13 -35.48 43.05
N GLN A 332 -1.37 -35.09 43.36
CA GLN A 332 -2.46 -34.95 42.36
C GLN A 332 -2.89 -33.50 42.11
N ALA A 333 -2.18 -32.51 42.66
CA ALA A 333 -2.59 -31.11 42.59
C ALA A 333 -2.73 -30.62 41.13
N LEU A 334 -1.73 -30.90 40.28
CA LEU A 334 -1.75 -30.52 38.86
C LEU A 334 -2.80 -31.29 38.06
N GLN A 335 -3.06 -32.55 38.39
CA GLN A 335 -4.14 -33.33 37.78
C GLN A 335 -5.52 -32.71 38.08
N ARG A 336 -5.75 -32.19 39.28
CA ARG A 336 -7.02 -31.51 39.62
C ARG A 336 -7.20 -30.19 38.87
N VAL A 337 -6.10 -29.50 38.56
CA VAL A 337 -6.10 -28.23 37.82
C VAL A 337 -6.31 -28.46 36.32
N TYR A 338 -5.53 -29.36 35.71
CA TYR A 338 -5.53 -29.53 34.26
C TYR A 338 -6.37 -30.70 33.76
N GLY A 339 -6.48 -31.79 34.53
CA GLY A 339 -7.16 -33.02 34.09
C GLY A 339 -8.69 -32.92 34.02
N ASN A 340 -9.29 -31.98 34.75
CA ASN A 340 -10.75 -31.79 34.82
C ASN A 340 -11.27 -30.74 33.84
N GLU A 341 -10.41 -30.22 32.97
CA GLU A 341 -10.70 -29.06 32.14
C GLU A 341 -10.62 -29.44 30.67
N PRO A 342 -11.69 -29.25 29.87
CA PRO A 342 -11.72 -29.59 28.45
C PRO A 342 -10.63 -28.88 27.63
N MET A 343 -10.05 -27.82 28.20
CA MET A 343 -9.03 -27.01 27.58
C MET A 343 -7.66 -27.69 27.50
N PHE A 344 -7.35 -28.54 28.47
CA PHE A 344 -6.03 -29.12 28.63
C PHE A 344 -6.09 -30.60 28.28
N ALA A 345 -5.14 -31.05 27.45
CA ALA A 345 -4.85 -32.46 27.30
C ALA A 345 -3.71 -32.81 28.27
N TYR A 346 -4.07 -33.20 29.48
CA TYR A 346 -3.13 -33.48 30.56
C TYR A 346 -2.66 -34.94 30.54
N SER A 347 -1.36 -35.14 30.65
CA SER A 347 -0.73 -36.44 30.90
C SER A 347 0.36 -36.30 31.97
N GLN A 348 0.64 -37.41 32.66
CA GLN A 348 1.67 -37.49 33.68
C GLN A 348 2.59 -38.68 33.41
N ALA A 349 3.87 -38.53 33.75
CA ALA A 349 4.88 -39.57 33.64
C ALA A 349 5.86 -39.47 34.81
N THR A 350 6.50 -40.58 35.14
CA THR A 350 7.69 -40.58 35.99
C THR A 350 8.94 -40.38 35.13
N SER A 351 10.04 -39.91 35.72
CA SER A 351 11.31 -39.76 35.00
C SER A 351 11.83 -41.09 34.41
N ALA A 352 11.41 -42.24 34.96
CA ALA A 352 11.76 -43.57 34.48
C ALA A 352 10.88 -44.07 33.33
N GLN A 353 9.66 -43.54 33.18
CA GLN A 353 8.65 -44.01 32.21
C GLN A 353 8.26 -42.90 31.21
N LEU A 354 9.25 -42.17 30.71
CA LEU A 354 9.00 -41.06 29.79
C LEU A 354 8.66 -41.56 28.38
N ASN A 355 7.49 -41.15 27.88
CA ASN A 355 7.18 -41.24 26.46
C ASN A 355 7.71 -40.00 25.73
N TYR A 356 8.79 -40.16 24.99
CA TYR A 356 9.45 -39.08 24.26
C TYR A 356 8.56 -38.45 23.17
N GLU A 357 7.63 -39.21 22.58
CA GLU A 357 6.69 -38.66 21.60
C GLU A 357 5.73 -37.63 22.23
N GLN A 358 5.33 -37.86 23.50
CA GLN A 358 4.50 -36.91 24.25
C GLN A 358 5.28 -35.65 24.62
N LEU A 359 6.55 -35.79 24.99
CA LEU A 359 7.47 -34.67 25.22
C LEU A 359 7.62 -33.81 23.95
N GLU A 360 7.70 -34.44 22.77
CA GLU A 360 7.81 -33.74 21.50
C GLU A 360 6.53 -32.99 21.08
N LYS A 361 5.37 -33.30 21.68
CA LYS A 361 4.08 -32.65 21.35
C LYS A 361 3.57 -31.70 22.44
N ALA A 362 4.17 -31.68 23.64
CA ALA A 362 3.72 -30.88 24.78
C ALA A 362 3.81 -29.35 24.53
N ASN A 363 2.77 -28.61 24.85
CA ASN A 363 2.86 -27.14 24.88
C ASN A 363 3.53 -26.68 26.19
N LEU A 364 3.12 -27.29 27.30
CA LEU A 364 3.66 -27.08 28.64
C LEU A 364 4.25 -28.37 29.18
N LEU A 365 5.53 -28.35 29.55
CA LEU A 365 6.20 -29.42 30.27
C LEU A 365 6.46 -28.98 31.72
N LEU A 366 5.86 -29.66 32.69
CA LEU A 366 6.13 -29.41 34.11
C LEU A 366 7.09 -30.48 34.64
N VAL A 367 8.22 -30.06 35.18
CA VAL A 367 9.22 -30.93 35.81
C VAL A 367 9.14 -30.68 37.31
N GLN A 368 8.44 -31.58 38.02
CA GLN A 368 8.13 -31.42 39.43
C GLN A 368 8.95 -32.37 40.31
N GLY A 369 9.88 -31.82 41.09
CA GLY A 369 10.54 -32.53 42.17
C GLY A 369 11.36 -33.74 41.70
N VAL A 370 11.80 -33.76 40.44
CA VAL A 370 12.59 -34.86 39.89
C VAL A 370 13.97 -34.84 40.55
N GLY A 371 14.34 -35.92 41.24
CA GLY A 371 15.59 -35.96 42.03
C GLY A 371 16.85 -35.73 41.21
N ARG A 372 16.92 -36.24 39.97
CA ARG A 372 18.03 -36.01 39.04
C ARG A 372 17.52 -35.81 37.62
N ILE A 373 18.08 -34.82 36.91
CA ILE A 373 17.76 -34.57 35.50
C ILE A 373 18.76 -35.32 34.62
N GLU A 374 18.37 -36.51 34.19
CA GLU A 374 19.17 -37.35 33.28
C GLU A 374 19.38 -36.68 31.92
N ALA A 375 20.45 -37.07 31.21
CA ALA A 375 20.83 -36.45 29.93
C ALA A 375 19.71 -36.47 28.87
N ALA A 376 18.93 -37.55 28.81
CA ALA A 376 17.81 -37.68 27.90
C ALA A 376 16.68 -36.68 28.23
N LEU A 377 16.29 -36.55 29.50
CA LEU A 377 15.27 -35.60 29.92
C LEU A 377 15.75 -34.15 29.68
N ARG A 378 17.03 -33.86 29.99
CA ARG A 378 17.65 -32.55 29.74
C ARG A 378 17.58 -32.13 28.27
N GLU A 379 17.95 -33.03 27.36
CA GLU A 379 17.89 -32.77 25.92
C GLU A 379 16.44 -32.54 25.44
N ASN A 380 15.47 -33.29 25.96
CA ASN A 380 14.07 -33.09 25.60
C ASN A 380 13.52 -31.76 26.13
N ILE A 381 13.85 -31.37 27.36
CA ILE A 381 13.52 -30.04 27.90
C ILE A 381 14.06 -28.95 26.97
N ARG A 382 15.31 -29.08 26.52
CA ARG A 382 15.93 -28.15 25.57
C ARG A 382 15.15 -28.09 24.24
N ARG A 383 14.75 -29.23 23.67
CA ARG A 383 13.96 -29.28 22.42
C ARG A 383 12.59 -28.63 22.56
N VAL A 384 11.88 -28.87 23.67
CA VAL A 384 10.57 -28.26 23.95
C VAL A 384 10.67 -26.73 23.89
N VAL A 385 11.70 -26.19 24.54
CA VAL A 385 11.93 -24.75 24.62
C VAL A 385 12.41 -24.18 23.27
N GLN A 386 13.25 -24.92 22.53
CA GLN A 386 13.71 -24.51 21.20
C GLN A 386 12.58 -24.42 20.16
N ARG A 387 11.60 -25.33 20.20
CA ARG A 387 10.42 -25.26 19.31
C ARG A 387 9.43 -24.16 19.70
N GLY A 388 9.52 -23.61 20.91
CA GLY A 388 8.65 -22.54 21.40
C GLY A 388 7.67 -22.94 22.50
N GLY A 389 7.72 -24.19 22.99
CA GLY A 389 6.96 -24.62 24.16
C GLY A 389 7.47 -24.00 25.46
N SER A 390 6.69 -24.14 26.53
CA SER A 390 7.07 -23.67 27.86
C SER A 390 7.45 -24.82 28.77
N VAL A 391 8.43 -24.58 29.64
CA VAL A 391 8.86 -25.53 30.66
C VAL A 391 8.71 -24.89 32.03
N VAL A 392 8.05 -25.56 32.96
CA VAL A 392 7.96 -25.16 34.36
C VAL A 392 8.84 -26.10 35.16
N VAL A 393 9.80 -25.54 35.89
CA VAL A 393 10.69 -26.29 36.77
C VAL A 393 10.32 -25.99 38.22
N VAL A 394 9.95 -27.03 38.95
CA VAL A 394 9.77 -26.99 40.41
C VAL A 394 10.91 -27.82 41.02
N PRO A 395 11.80 -27.21 41.81
CA PRO A 395 12.98 -27.89 42.33
C PRO A 395 12.60 -29.03 43.29
N PRO A 396 13.44 -30.07 43.41
CA PRO A 396 13.31 -31.07 44.46
C PRO A 396 13.68 -30.47 45.82
N ALA A 397 13.13 -31.03 46.91
CA ALA A 397 13.56 -30.66 48.26
C ALA A 397 14.97 -31.17 48.60
N ASP A 398 15.39 -32.27 47.97
CA ASP A 398 16.72 -32.86 48.12
C ASP A 398 17.76 -32.21 47.18
N LEU A 399 18.99 -32.06 47.68
CA LEU A 399 20.12 -31.46 46.98
C LEU A 399 20.94 -32.49 46.18
N ALA A 400 20.65 -33.79 46.24
CA ALA A 400 21.42 -34.83 45.56
C ALA A 400 21.48 -34.67 44.01
N GLY A 401 20.55 -33.92 43.43
CA GLY A 401 20.48 -33.62 41.99
C GLY A 401 21.12 -32.32 41.54
N ARG A 402 21.66 -31.50 42.46
CA ARG A 402 22.08 -30.12 42.20
C ARG A 402 22.92 -29.96 40.92
N ALA A 403 23.94 -30.80 40.74
CA ALA A 403 24.83 -30.72 39.58
C ALA A 403 24.09 -30.87 38.24
N THR A 404 23.06 -31.74 38.18
CA THR A 404 22.27 -31.98 36.96
C THR A 404 21.34 -30.80 36.65
N TYR A 405 20.79 -30.15 37.67
CA TYR A 405 20.00 -28.93 37.53
C TYR A 405 20.87 -27.72 37.13
N ASP A 406 22.05 -27.55 37.75
CA ASP A 406 22.98 -26.47 37.38
C ASP A 406 23.45 -26.60 35.92
N GLN A 407 23.57 -27.82 35.40
CA GLN A 407 23.79 -28.06 33.98
C GLN A 407 22.56 -27.67 33.14
N LEU A 408 21.36 -28.12 33.51
CA LEU A 408 20.12 -27.76 32.82
C LEU A 408 19.95 -26.23 32.75
N PHE A 409 20.12 -25.51 33.85
CA PHE A 409 19.95 -24.06 33.93
C PHE A 409 20.97 -23.30 33.07
N ARG A 410 22.21 -23.80 32.97
CA ARG A 410 23.20 -23.26 32.03
C ARG A 410 22.80 -23.47 30.57
N GLU A 411 22.36 -24.68 30.21
CA GLU A 411 21.93 -25.01 28.84
C GLU A 411 20.66 -24.24 28.42
N LEU A 412 19.75 -23.98 29.36
CA LEU A 412 18.57 -23.14 29.15
C LEU A 412 18.87 -21.64 29.20
N GLY A 413 20.11 -21.24 29.52
CA GLY A 413 20.53 -19.84 29.56
C GLY A 413 20.06 -19.08 30.79
N ILE A 414 19.54 -19.74 31.83
CA ILE A 414 19.13 -19.12 33.10
C ILE A 414 20.34 -18.63 33.90
N GLY A 415 21.47 -19.31 33.77
CA GLY A 415 22.71 -18.97 34.46
C GLY A 415 22.86 -19.69 35.81
N PRO A 416 23.83 -19.28 36.64
CA PRO A 416 24.07 -19.92 37.93
C PRO A 416 22.93 -19.60 38.91
N VAL A 417 22.51 -20.60 39.67
CA VAL A 417 21.55 -20.47 40.77
C VAL A 417 22.24 -20.79 42.10
N GLN A 418 21.78 -20.14 43.16
CA GLN A 418 22.19 -20.42 44.53
C GLN A 418 21.20 -21.37 45.17
N TRP A 419 21.70 -22.44 45.77
CA TRP A 419 20.89 -23.44 46.45
C TRP A 419 20.90 -23.18 47.96
N GLU A 420 19.72 -23.21 48.57
CA GLU A 420 19.53 -23.13 50.02
C GLU A 420 19.14 -24.50 50.58
N THR A 421 19.59 -24.81 51.79
CA THR A 421 19.25 -26.07 52.47
C THR A 421 17.81 -26.06 52.98
N ALA A 422 17.18 -27.24 53.02
CA ALA A 422 15.76 -27.51 53.35
C ALA A 422 15.22 -27.01 54.70
N LYS A 423 16.00 -26.28 55.50
CA LYS A 423 15.55 -25.54 56.69
C LYS A 423 15.23 -24.07 56.42
N ALA A 424 14.99 -23.70 55.16
CA ALA A 424 14.58 -22.35 54.82
C ALA A 424 13.29 -21.97 55.59
N ALA A 425 13.31 -20.83 56.28
CA ALA A 425 12.14 -20.33 56.99
C ALA A 425 11.01 -20.03 56.01
N LEU A 426 9.78 -20.33 56.41
CA LEU A 426 8.59 -19.93 55.67
C LEU A 426 8.50 -18.41 55.60
N ARG A 427 8.46 -17.87 54.38
CA ARG A 427 8.32 -16.45 54.08
C ARG A 427 7.03 -16.22 53.32
N GLU A 428 6.36 -15.11 53.61
CA GLU A 428 5.13 -14.75 52.91
C GLU A 428 5.45 -14.20 51.50
N VAL A 429 4.64 -14.60 50.52
CA VAL A 429 4.70 -14.08 49.15
C VAL A 429 4.15 -12.65 49.13
N ALA A 430 4.82 -11.75 48.41
CA ALA A 430 4.35 -10.38 48.22
C ALA A 430 3.08 -10.36 47.35
N VAL A 431 2.20 -9.39 47.61
CA VAL A 431 1.00 -9.18 46.79
C VAL A 431 1.43 -8.92 45.33
N PRO A 432 0.85 -9.63 44.33
CA PRO A 432 1.38 -9.54 42.97
C PRO A 432 1.07 -8.18 42.34
N ASP A 433 2.03 -7.63 41.58
CA ASP A 433 1.83 -6.35 40.89
C ASP A 433 0.76 -6.50 39.81
N ARG A 434 -0.35 -5.76 39.95
CA ARG A 434 -1.46 -5.76 38.99
C ARG A 434 -1.07 -5.22 37.61
N ARG A 435 0.03 -4.47 37.52
CA ARG A 435 0.60 -3.99 36.25
C ARG A 435 1.40 -5.06 35.53
N ASN A 436 1.76 -6.16 36.21
CA ASN A 436 2.41 -7.29 35.57
C ASN A 436 1.44 -7.92 34.55
N PRO A 437 1.79 -8.02 33.26
CA PRO A 437 0.93 -8.63 32.24
C PRO A 437 0.46 -10.05 32.59
N PHE A 438 1.24 -10.79 33.38
CA PHE A 438 0.87 -12.13 33.84
C PHE A 438 -0.44 -12.12 34.65
N PHE A 439 -0.67 -11.07 35.46
CA PHE A 439 -1.82 -10.94 36.35
C PHE A 439 -2.92 -10.00 35.86
N ARG A 440 -2.83 -9.52 34.61
CA ARG A 440 -3.89 -8.72 34.01
C ARG A 440 -5.21 -9.49 34.07
N GLU A 441 -6.24 -8.87 34.63
CA GLU A 441 -7.59 -9.44 34.83
C GLU A 441 -7.69 -10.68 35.74
N VAL A 442 -6.59 -11.10 36.38
CA VAL A 442 -6.60 -12.20 37.37
C VAL A 442 -7.20 -11.72 38.71
N PHE A 443 -6.98 -10.45 39.06
CA PHE A 443 -7.47 -9.85 40.29
C PHE A 443 -8.66 -8.92 40.03
N GLY A 444 -9.80 -9.21 40.67
CA GLY A 444 -10.91 -8.27 40.76
C GLY A 444 -10.62 -7.11 41.73
N ALA A 445 -11.54 -6.14 41.81
CA ALA A 445 -11.50 -5.11 42.83
C ALA A 445 -11.65 -5.75 44.22
N GLN A 446 -10.58 -5.73 45.03
CA GLN A 446 -10.58 -6.28 46.38
C GLN A 446 -10.64 -5.17 47.41
N SER A 447 -11.58 -5.29 48.36
CA SER A 447 -11.81 -4.33 49.45
C SER A 447 -10.84 -4.52 50.63
N ARG A 448 -10.10 -5.63 50.69
CA ARG A 448 -9.13 -5.96 51.75
C ARG A 448 -7.86 -6.60 51.17
N PRO A 449 -6.69 -6.45 51.80
CA PRO A 449 -5.47 -7.14 51.39
C PRO A 449 -5.67 -8.65 51.46
N PRO A 450 -5.30 -9.42 50.42
CA PRO A 450 -5.39 -10.87 50.45
C PRO A 450 -4.37 -11.44 51.44
N VAL A 451 -4.74 -12.50 52.15
CA VAL A 451 -3.75 -13.36 52.82
C VAL A 451 -2.90 -13.99 51.72
N MET A 452 -1.57 -13.95 51.86
CA MET A 452 -0.67 -14.48 50.86
C MET A 452 -0.07 -15.82 51.31
N PRO A 453 0.29 -16.71 50.37
CA PRO A 453 0.87 -18.00 50.69
C PRO A 453 2.27 -17.84 51.28
N LYS A 454 2.67 -18.83 52.07
CA LYS A 454 4.01 -18.96 52.62
C LYS A 454 4.82 -19.96 51.81
N VAL A 455 6.09 -19.64 51.61
CA VAL A 455 7.04 -20.42 50.80
C VAL A 455 8.39 -20.48 51.50
N ALA A 456 9.09 -21.60 51.39
CA ALA A 456 10.46 -21.80 51.84
C ALA A 456 11.38 -21.98 50.62
N PRO A 457 11.97 -20.90 50.06
CA PRO A 457 12.82 -20.99 48.87
C PRO A 457 14.04 -21.89 49.08
N VAL A 458 14.29 -22.80 48.13
CA VAL A 458 15.51 -23.62 48.02
C VAL A 458 16.41 -23.16 46.88
N LEU A 459 15.92 -22.25 46.03
CA LEU A 459 16.65 -21.64 44.93
C LEU A 459 16.58 -20.12 45.00
N ARG A 460 17.71 -19.47 44.72
CA ARG A 460 17.78 -18.06 44.33
C ARG A 460 18.55 -17.90 43.04
N TRP A 461 18.19 -16.89 42.26
CA TRP A 461 18.88 -16.54 41.02
C TRP A 461 19.18 -15.05 40.99
N SER A 462 20.34 -14.69 40.42
CA SER A 462 20.76 -13.29 40.28
C SER A 462 20.45 -12.72 38.90
N ARG A 463 20.16 -13.57 37.90
CA ARG A 463 19.85 -13.13 36.54
C ARG A 463 18.51 -12.40 36.52
N SER A 464 18.47 -11.26 35.84
CA SER A 464 17.23 -10.56 35.52
C SER A 464 16.34 -11.42 34.61
N GLY A 465 15.27 -11.96 35.18
CA GLY A 465 14.13 -12.52 34.45
C GLY A 465 12.89 -11.63 34.60
N THR A 466 11.76 -12.07 34.06
CA THR A 466 10.48 -11.44 34.37
C THR A 466 9.95 -12.06 35.66
N ASP A 467 10.04 -11.33 36.76
CA ASP A 467 9.54 -11.80 38.05
C ASP A 467 8.02 -11.76 38.07
N ILE A 468 7.39 -12.90 38.32
CA ILE A 468 5.95 -13.07 38.37
C ILE A 468 5.50 -12.94 39.83
N LEU A 469 6.04 -13.80 40.71
CA LEU A 469 5.80 -13.74 42.14
C LEU A 469 7.12 -13.59 42.88
N ARG A 470 7.13 -12.77 43.94
CA ARG A 470 8.27 -12.55 44.83
C ARG A 470 7.86 -12.78 46.29
N THR A 471 8.82 -13.08 47.16
CA THR A 471 8.61 -13.00 48.61
C THR A 471 8.54 -11.54 49.07
N GLN A 472 8.04 -11.29 50.28
CA GLN A 472 8.07 -9.94 50.87
C GLN A 472 9.49 -9.36 50.99
N ASP A 473 10.49 -10.23 51.14
CA ASP A 473 11.90 -9.84 51.19
C ASP A 473 12.49 -9.50 49.81
N GLY A 474 11.72 -9.68 48.73
CA GLY A 474 12.10 -9.34 47.36
C GLY A 474 12.74 -10.48 46.56
N ASP A 475 13.01 -11.63 47.17
CA ASP A 475 13.51 -12.82 46.46
C ASP A 475 12.44 -13.36 45.49
N GLY A 476 12.86 -13.91 44.34
CA GLY A 476 11.94 -14.50 43.36
C GLY A 476 11.30 -15.79 43.89
N PHE A 477 9.97 -15.91 43.81
CA PHE A 477 9.24 -17.15 44.05
C PHE A 477 8.90 -17.87 42.74
N LEU A 478 8.44 -17.12 41.74
CA LEU A 478 8.18 -17.60 40.38
C LEU A 478 8.69 -16.56 39.39
N SER A 479 9.59 -16.96 38.51
CA SER A 479 10.11 -16.07 37.46
C SER A 479 10.15 -16.76 36.10
N ALA A 480 10.02 -15.97 35.04
CA ALA A 480 10.09 -16.42 33.65
C ALA A 480 11.41 -16.00 32.98
N PHE A 481 11.98 -16.93 32.23
CA PHE A 481 13.22 -16.75 31.47
C PHE A 481 12.99 -17.11 30.01
N SER A 482 13.28 -16.19 29.10
CA SER A 482 13.30 -16.50 27.67
C SER A 482 14.45 -17.45 27.36
N SER A 483 14.16 -18.50 26.61
CA SER A 483 15.14 -19.51 26.19
C SER A 483 14.72 -20.08 24.85
N GLY A 484 15.64 -20.14 23.87
CA GLY A 484 15.30 -20.50 22.50
C GLY A 484 14.14 -19.65 21.96
N LYS A 485 13.11 -20.31 21.39
CA LYS A 485 11.86 -19.66 21.01
C LYS A 485 10.85 -19.64 22.16
N GLY A 486 11.02 -20.43 23.21
CA GLY A 486 10.06 -20.68 24.29
C GLY A 486 10.37 -19.91 25.59
N THR A 487 9.79 -20.39 26.68
CA THR A 487 9.91 -19.78 28.02
C THR A 487 10.14 -20.85 29.06
N VAL A 488 11.06 -20.59 30.00
CA VAL A 488 11.27 -21.43 31.17
C VAL A 488 10.78 -20.67 32.39
N TYR A 489 9.84 -21.26 33.12
CA TYR A 489 9.36 -20.77 34.40
C TYR A 489 10.03 -21.56 35.51
N LEU A 490 10.57 -20.87 36.51
CA LEU A 490 11.27 -21.48 37.63
C LEU A 490 10.56 -21.08 38.92
N PHE A 491 10.14 -22.09 39.68
CA PHE A 491 9.74 -21.90 41.07
C PHE A 491 10.97 -21.98 41.98
N SER A 492 11.00 -21.17 43.03
CA SER A 492 12.08 -21.22 44.03
C SER A 492 11.91 -22.33 45.05
N THR A 493 10.71 -22.92 45.15
CA THR A 493 10.27 -23.74 46.28
C THR A 493 9.67 -25.06 45.78
N PRO A 494 9.97 -26.21 46.43
CA PRO A 494 9.35 -27.49 46.11
C PRO A 494 7.84 -27.47 46.39
N PHE A 495 7.08 -28.27 45.63
CA PHE A 495 5.64 -28.44 45.83
C PHE A 495 5.33 -29.49 46.91
N GLU A 496 5.88 -29.27 48.10
CA GLU A 496 5.66 -30.09 49.30
C GLU A 496 4.99 -29.26 50.38
N GLN A 497 4.07 -29.87 51.14
CA GLN A 497 3.28 -29.17 52.15
C GLN A 497 4.13 -28.59 53.30
N SER A 498 5.31 -29.17 53.55
CA SER A 498 6.30 -28.65 54.50
C SER A 498 6.98 -27.37 54.01
N ALA A 499 7.07 -27.17 52.69
CA ALA A 499 7.80 -26.06 52.07
C ALA A 499 6.88 -24.94 51.59
N THR A 500 5.60 -25.22 51.31
CA THR A 500 4.65 -24.19 50.89
C THR A 500 3.18 -24.58 51.08
N ASP A 501 2.33 -23.59 51.37
CA ASP A 501 0.87 -23.68 51.30
C ASP A 501 0.29 -23.19 49.95
N PHE A 502 1.14 -22.81 48.99
CA PHE A 502 0.74 -22.26 47.70
C PHE A 502 -0.24 -23.16 46.96
N LEU A 503 -0.07 -24.49 47.03
CA LEU A 503 -0.95 -25.46 46.36
C LEU A 503 -2.41 -25.42 46.85
N GLN A 504 -2.64 -24.93 48.06
CA GLN A 504 -3.96 -24.78 48.69
C GLN A 504 -4.48 -23.34 48.56
N HIS A 505 -3.63 -22.41 48.11
CA HIS A 505 -3.93 -21.00 48.01
C HIS A 505 -4.76 -20.67 46.75
N ALA A 506 -5.63 -19.66 46.85
CA ALA A 506 -6.48 -19.22 45.75
C ALA A 506 -5.71 -18.75 44.49
N LEU A 507 -4.42 -18.42 44.64
CA LEU A 507 -3.54 -18.04 43.52
C LEU A 507 -3.05 -19.22 42.69
N PHE A 508 -3.10 -20.45 43.21
CA PHE A 508 -2.55 -21.61 42.52
C PHE A 508 -3.19 -21.81 41.15
N VAL A 509 -4.52 -21.94 41.12
CA VAL A 509 -5.26 -22.24 39.90
C VAL A 509 -5.06 -21.16 38.83
N PRO A 510 -5.24 -19.85 39.11
CA PRO A 510 -5.01 -18.81 38.10
C PRO A 510 -3.58 -18.78 37.57
N VAL A 511 -2.57 -18.95 38.43
CA VAL A 511 -1.15 -18.99 38.01
C VAL A 511 -0.91 -20.17 37.07
N MET A 512 -1.35 -21.36 37.45
CA MET A 512 -1.18 -22.56 36.62
C MET A 512 -1.92 -22.44 35.28
N TYR A 513 -3.12 -21.86 35.24
CA TYR A 513 -3.84 -21.61 34.00
C TYR A 513 -3.08 -20.63 33.09
N ARG A 514 -2.56 -19.53 33.64
CA ARG A 514 -1.78 -18.55 32.87
C ARG A 514 -0.51 -19.16 32.30
N LEU A 515 0.21 -20.00 33.07
CA LEU A 515 1.38 -20.74 32.58
C LEU A 515 1.03 -21.64 31.38
N ALA A 516 -0.09 -22.36 31.46
CA ALA A 516 -0.53 -23.23 30.37
C ALA A 516 -1.02 -22.43 29.15
N MET A 517 -1.84 -21.39 29.34
CA MET A 517 -2.32 -20.54 28.25
C MET A 517 -1.18 -19.83 27.53
N GLN A 518 -0.19 -19.32 28.25
CA GLN A 518 1.00 -18.67 27.66
C GLN A 518 1.96 -19.66 26.98
N SER A 519 1.82 -20.97 27.26
CA SER A 519 2.59 -22.01 26.56
C SER A 519 2.11 -22.25 25.13
N PHE A 520 0.86 -21.86 24.83
CA PHE A 520 0.30 -21.95 23.49
C PHE A 520 0.69 -20.74 22.66
N ARG A 521 1.01 -20.97 21.38
CA ARG A 521 1.25 -19.92 20.40
C ARG A 521 0.41 -20.20 19.17
N SER A 522 -0.33 -19.19 18.72
CA SER A 522 -0.97 -19.26 17.40
C SER A 522 0.09 -18.99 16.34
N GLU A 523 0.41 -20.00 15.53
CA GLU A 523 1.30 -19.84 14.37
C GLU A 523 0.59 -19.16 13.20
N GLN A 524 -0.75 -19.17 13.21
CA GLN A 524 -1.59 -18.66 12.14
C GLN A 524 -1.99 -17.20 12.42
N ALA A 525 -1.75 -16.33 11.43
CA ALA A 525 -2.20 -14.94 11.48
C ALA A 525 -3.71 -14.84 11.25
N LEU A 526 -4.36 -13.86 11.90
CA LEU A 526 -5.80 -13.59 11.72
C LEU A 526 -6.13 -13.11 10.30
N ALA A 527 -5.21 -12.39 9.66
CA ALA A 527 -5.39 -11.83 8.33
C ALA A 527 -4.05 -11.62 7.62
N TYR A 528 -4.13 -11.53 6.30
CA TYR A 528 -3.02 -11.44 5.36
C TYR A 528 -3.22 -10.24 4.41
N ARG A 529 -2.16 -9.83 3.71
CA ARG A 529 -2.21 -8.77 2.69
C ARG A 529 -2.01 -9.34 1.30
N LEU A 530 -2.73 -8.80 0.32
CA LEU A 530 -2.62 -9.25 -1.08
C LEU A 530 -1.24 -8.98 -1.68
N ASN A 531 -0.53 -7.95 -1.21
CA ASN A 531 0.77 -7.52 -1.73
C ASN A 531 2.00 -7.98 -0.91
N GLN A 532 1.84 -8.81 0.14
CA GLN A 532 2.95 -9.21 1.02
C GLN A 532 3.95 -10.22 0.41
N GLY A 533 3.74 -10.62 -0.85
CA GLY A 533 4.59 -11.55 -1.58
C GLY A 533 4.39 -13.00 -1.12
N ASN A 534 4.77 -13.32 0.11
CA ASN A 534 4.73 -14.67 0.66
C ASN A 534 3.86 -14.75 1.93
N VAL A 535 3.17 -15.88 2.10
CA VAL A 535 2.44 -16.26 3.31
C VAL A 535 2.90 -17.60 3.83
N THR A 536 2.93 -17.73 5.14
CA THR A 536 3.15 -19.02 5.82
C THR A 536 1.87 -19.40 6.52
N VAL A 537 1.46 -20.66 6.32
CA VAL A 537 0.24 -21.24 6.90
C VAL A 537 0.62 -22.55 7.58
N ALA A 538 0.16 -22.73 8.82
CA ALA A 538 0.30 -23.99 9.53
C ALA A 538 -0.69 -25.01 8.95
N VAL A 539 -0.20 -26.17 8.51
CA VAL A 539 -1.00 -27.23 7.86
C VAL A 539 -0.93 -28.56 8.60
N GLY A 540 -0.18 -28.61 9.70
CA GLY A 540 0.04 -29.81 10.50
C GLY A 540 1.00 -30.80 9.82
N THR A 541 1.51 -31.76 10.59
CA THR A 541 2.36 -32.86 10.11
C THR A 541 1.56 -34.11 9.70
N ASP A 542 0.27 -34.15 10.06
CA ASP A 542 -0.62 -35.26 9.78
C ASP A 542 -0.91 -35.35 8.28
N GLY A 543 -0.22 -36.28 7.63
CA GLY A 543 -0.28 -36.50 6.19
C GLY A 543 1.01 -36.22 5.43
N ALA A 544 2.17 -36.17 6.07
CA ALA A 544 3.49 -36.19 5.40
C ALA A 544 3.78 -37.53 4.66
N GLN A 545 2.76 -38.27 4.24
CA GLN A 545 2.89 -39.52 3.50
C GLN A 545 2.45 -39.34 2.04
N GLN A 546 3.41 -39.62 1.16
CA GLN A 546 3.35 -39.96 -0.27
C GLN A 546 2.73 -38.94 -1.25
N GLY A 547 3.61 -38.34 -2.07
CA GLY A 547 3.28 -37.55 -3.27
C GLY A 547 3.58 -36.05 -3.17
N GLU A 548 3.77 -35.38 -4.31
CA GLU A 548 3.80 -33.91 -4.37
C GLU A 548 2.42 -33.36 -3.96
N GLN A 549 2.33 -32.78 -2.77
CA GLN A 549 1.09 -32.19 -2.27
C GLN A 549 0.95 -30.77 -2.79
N VAL A 550 0.09 -30.58 -3.79
CA VAL A 550 -0.20 -29.26 -4.35
C VAL A 550 -1.34 -28.63 -3.57
N TYR A 551 -1.04 -27.59 -2.77
CA TYR A 551 -2.08 -26.77 -2.17
C TYR A 551 -2.64 -25.78 -3.19
N LYS A 552 -3.94 -25.52 -3.09
CA LYS A 552 -4.67 -24.59 -3.96
C LYS A 552 -5.44 -23.58 -3.11
N LEU A 553 -5.46 -22.32 -3.55
CA LEU A 553 -6.30 -21.27 -2.99
C LEU A 553 -7.58 -21.17 -3.82
N VAL A 554 -8.74 -21.27 -3.16
CA VAL A 554 -10.05 -21.23 -3.81
C VAL A 554 -10.86 -20.06 -3.24
N ASN A 555 -11.32 -19.18 -4.10
CA ASN A 555 -12.28 -18.11 -3.79
C ASN A 555 -13.43 -18.24 -4.78
N ASP A 556 -14.59 -18.66 -4.27
CA ASP A 556 -15.76 -19.03 -5.07
C ASP A 556 -15.44 -20.02 -6.21
N SER A 557 -15.54 -19.58 -7.46
CA SER A 557 -15.22 -20.37 -8.67
C SER A 557 -13.75 -20.24 -9.11
N LEU A 558 -13.00 -19.27 -8.58
CA LEU A 558 -11.61 -19.02 -8.93
C LEU A 558 -10.69 -19.94 -8.13
N THR A 559 -9.82 -20.65 -8.84
CA THR A 559 -8.81 -21.53 -8.27
C THR A 559 -7.42 -21.04 -8.65
N PHE A 560 -6.55 -20.87 -7.66
CA PHE A 560 -5.17 -20.43 -7.84
C PHE A 560 -4.20 -21.48 -7.30
N ILE A 561 -3.14 -21.73 -8.05
CA ILE A 561 -2.06 -22.65 -7.66
C ILE A 561 -0.81 -21.82 -7.39
N PRO A 562 -0.48 -21.52 -6.13
CA PRO A 562 0.70 -20.72 -5.80
C PRO A 562 1.99 -21.52 -5.93
N ALA A 563 3.10 -20.82 -6.19
CA ALA A 563 4.43 -21.35 -5.92
C ALA A 563 4.55 -21.58 -4.40
N GLN A 564 4.98 -22.77 -3.99
CA GLN A 564 4.90 -23.18 -2.60
C GLN A 564 6.04 -24.10 -2.18
N ARG A 565 6.39 -24.04 -0.89
CA ARG A 565 7.39 -24.90 -0.25
C ARG A 565 6.84 -25.36 1.10
N VAL A 566 6.82 -26.67 1.30
CA VAL A 566 6.41 -27.28 2.56
C VAL A 566 7.65 -27.54 3.41
N GLN A 567 7.64 -27.11 4.66
CA GLN A 567 8.70 -27.36 5.63
C GLN A 567 8.10 -27.49 7.03
N GLU A 568 8.41 -28.58 7.74
CA GLU A 568 8.10 -28.76 9.16
C GLU A 568 6.63 -28.47 9.54
N GLY A 569 5.66 -29.00 8.77
CA GLY A 569 4.23 -28.82 9.06
C GLY A 569 3.66 -27.43 8.71
N THR A 570 4.46 -26.59 8.05
CA THR A 570 4.03 -25.31 7.49
C THR A 570 4.16 -25.32 5.96
N VAL A 571 3.27 -24.61 5.28
CA VAL A 571 3.39 -24.30 3.86
C VAL A 571 3.69 -22.81 3.72
N ARG A 572 4.83 -22.50 3.10
CA ARG A 572 5.16 -21.16 2.64
C ARG A 572 4.77 -21.06 1.18
N MET A 573 3.91 -20.12 0.83
CA MET A 573 3.42 -19.95 -0.53
C MET A 573 3.41 -18.48 -0.96
N GLU A 574 3.66 -18.25 -2.25
CA GLU A 574 3.52 -16.92 -2.84
C GLU A 574 2.03 -16.59 -3.04
N VAL A 575 1.65 -15.34 -2.79
CA VAL A 575 0.29 -14.89 -3.10
C VAL A 575 0.16 -14.83 -4.64
N PRO A 576 -0.79 -15.57 -5.26
CA PRO A 576 -0.89 -15.67 -6.73
C PRO A 576 -1.15 -14.34 -7.45
N ALA A 577 -0.61 -14.18 -8.65
CA ALA A 577 -0.75 -12.94 -9.44
C ALA A 577 -2.21 -12.59 -9.79
N GLY A 578 -3.06 -13.59 -10.03
CA GLY A 578 -4.48 -13.40 -10.35
C GLY A 578 -5.36 -13.05 -9.14
N MET A 579 -4.82 -13.09 -7.92
CA MET A 579 -5.57 -12.86 -6.69
C MET A 579 -5.65 -11.37 -6.38
N GLN A 580 -6.56 -10.65 -7.03
CA GLN A 580 -6.58 -9.18 -7.02
C GLN A 580 -7.50 -8.56 -5.97
N GLN A 581 -8.46 -9.31 -5.43
CA GLN A 581 -9.53 -8.80 -4.58
C GLN A 581 -9.39 -9.27 -3.12
N PRO A 582 -9.70 -8.40 -2.13
CA PRO A 582 -9.74 -8.82 -0.73
C PRO A 582 -10.90 -9.79 -0.48
N GLY A 583 -10.80 -10.60 0.57
CA GLY A 583 -11.83 -11.57 0.93
C GLY A 583 -11.27 -12.86 1.53
N PHE A 584 -12.11 -13.88 1.58
CA PHE A 584 -11.77 -15.20 2.11
C PHE A 584 -11.33 -16.17 1.02
N TYR A 585 -10.24 -16.88 1.27
CA TYR A 585 -9.66 -17.86 0.37
C TYR A 585 -9.48 -19.18 1.12
N ARG A 586 -10.08 -20.25 0.60
CA ARG A 586 -9.92 -21.60 1.15
C ARG A 586 -8.62 -22.21 0.65
N LEU A 587 -7.75 -22.59 1.57
CA LEU A 587 -6.57 -23.40 1.27
C LEU A 587 -6.99 -24.86 1.25
N THR A 588 -6.88 -25.49 0.09
CA THR A 588 -7.31 -26.88 -0.14
C THR A 588 -6.14 -27.76 -0.53
N ARG A 589 -6.20 -29.04 -0.12
CA ARG A 589 -5.27 -30.11 -0.50
C ARG A 589 -6.11 -31.34 -0.85
N ASN A 590 -5.93 -31.89 -2.06
CA ASN A 590 -6.69 -33.05 -2.56
C ASN A 590 -8.22 -32.88 -2.41
N GLY A 591 -8.74 -31.67 -2.62
CA GLY A 591 -10.17 -31.35 -2.48
C GLY A 591 -10.65 -31.10 -1.04
N GLN A 592 -9.83 -31.41 -0.02
CA GLN A 592 -10.14 -31.12 1.38
C GLN A 592 -9.68 -29.72 1.76
N THR A 593 -10.50 -29.00 2.53
CA THR A 593 -10.13 -27.67 3.07
C THR A 593 -9.24 -27.85 4.29
N ILE A 594 -8.02 -27.32 4.22
CA ILE A 594 -7.00 -27.38 5.28
C ILE A 594 -7.08 -26.14 6.19
N ALA A 595 -7.21 -24.97 5.57
CA ALA A 595 -7.30 -23.71 6.27
C ALA A 595 -8.16 -22.73 5.48
N GLN A 596 -8.59 -21.66 6.14
CA GLN A 596 -9.29 -20.57 5.49
C GLN A 596 -8.61 -19.26 5.87
N LEU A 597 -8.21 -18.52 4.85
CA LEU A 597 -7.33 -17.37 4.96
C LEU A 597 -8.10 -16.12 4.57
N ALA A 598 -7.94 -15.05 5.33
CA ALA A 598 -8.50 -13.75 5.01
C ALA A 598 -7.41 -12.85 4.43
N PHE A 599 -7.65 -12.26 3.27
CA PHE A 599 -6.74 -11.33 2.62
C PHE A 599 -7.37 -9.94 2.49
N ASN A 600 -6.59 -8.92 2.79
CA ASN A 600 -6.99 -7.52 2.72
C ASN A 600 -6.05 -6.73 1.80
N ASN A 601 -6.50 -5.53 1.44
CA ASN A 601 -5.65 -4.50 0.87
C ASN A 601 -4.57 -4.09 1.90
N ASP A 602 -3.47 -3.54 1.42
CA ASP A 602 -2.45 -2.99 2.31
C ASP A 602 -2.95 -1.68 2.90
N LYS A 603 -2.96 -1.57 4.23
CA LYS A 603 -3.42 -0.39 4.95
C LYS A 603 -2.70 0.92 4.58
N ARG A 604 -1.51 0.83 3.96
CA ARG A 604 -0.81 2.01 3.44
C ARG A 604 -1.59 2.72 2.33
N GLU A 605 -2.43 1.98 1.60
CA GLU A 605 -3.30 2.52 0.55
C GLU A 605 -4.43 3.38 1.13
N SER A 606 -4.85 3.07 2.37
CA SER A 606 -5.86 3.85 3.10
C SER A 606 -5.31 5.18 3.63
N GLU A 607 -3.99 5.39 3.62
CA GLU A 607 -3.35 6.65 4.00
C GLU A 607 -3.32 7.60 2.79
N LEU A 608 -4.36 8.42 2.65
CA LEU A 608 -4.63 9.19 1.44
C LEU A 608 -3.82 10.49 1.31
N ALA A 609 -3.00 10.82 2.31
CA ALA A 609 -2.11 11.96 2.25
C ALA A 609 -1.16 11.85 1.05
N ALA A 610 -1.36 12.70 0.04
CA ALA A 610 -0.62 12.73 -1.21
C ALA A 610 0.29 13.97 -1.30
N TYR A 611 1.34 13.89 -2.13
CA TYR A 611 2.12 15.09 -2.45
C TYR A 611 1.38 15.94 -3.49
N THR A 612 1.31 17.24 -3.23
CA THR A 612 0.92 18.23 -4.25
C THR A 612 1.99 18.35 -5.35
N ALA A 613 1.63 18.91 -6.50
CA ALA A 613 2.60 19.14 -7.58
C ALA A 613 3.78 20.03 -7.13
N ALA A 614 3.53 21.01 -6.24
CA ALA A 614 4.58 21.86 -5.66
C ALA A 614 5.52 21.06 -4.73
N GLU A 615 4.96 20.25 -3.83
CA GLU A 615 5.75 19.38 -2.95
C GLU A 615 6.56 18.34 -3.73
N LEU A 616 6.00 17.77 -4.80
CA LEU A 616 6.74 16.85 -5.69
C LEU A 616 7.93 17.55 -6.36
N ARG A 617 7.77 18.78 -6.85
CA ARG A 617 8.88 19.56 -7.43
C ARG A 617 9.98 19.81 -6.40
N GLN A 618 9.60 20.14 -5.17
CA GLN A 618 10.54 20.32 -4.07
C GLN A 618 11.25 19.02 -3.69
N LEU A 619 10.53 17.90 -3.66
CA LEU A 619 11.05 16.56 -3.35
C LEU A 619 12.05 16.07 -4.42
N VAL A 620 11.81 16.39 -5.69
CA VAL A 620 12.75 16.11 -6.79
C VAL A 620 14.03 16.96 -6.65
N GLY A 621 13.87 18.24 -6.32
CA GLY A 621 14.97 19.18 -6.11
C GLY A 621 15.73 19.53 -7.41
N PRO A 622 16.75 20.42 -7.33
CA PRO A 622 17.48 20.90 -8.51
C PRO A 622 18.45 19.85 -9.09
N ASN A 623 18.82 18.81 -8.33
CA ASN A 623 19.86 17.85 -8.69
C ASN A 623 19.38 16.77 -9.68
N ARG A 624 18.11 16.80 -10.10
CA ARG A 624 17.52 15.83 -11.04
C ARG A 624 16.79 16.53 -12.20
N PRO A 625 17.52 17.19 -13.13
CA PRO A 625 16.91 17.91 -14.24
C PRO A 625 16.14 17.00 -15.22
N ASN A 626 16.38 15.68 -15.17
CA ASN A 626 15.68 14.67 -15.96
C ASN A 626 14.28 14.32 -15.44
N VAL A 627 13.87 14.82 -14.26
CA VAL A 627 12.55 14.55 -13.67
C VAL A 627 11.70 15.81 -13.69
N GLN A 628 10.51 15.73 -14.27
CA GLN A 628 9.56 16.83 -14.43
C GLN A 628 8.22 16.47 -13.78
N VAL A 629 7.50 17.47 -13.25
CA VAL A 629 6.18 17.29 -12.62
C VAL A 629 5.12 18.06 -13.40
N TYR A 630 4.19 17.33 -14.02
CA TYR A 630 3.12 17.88 -14.83
C TYR A 630 1.81 17.88 -14.07
N GLU A 631 1.27 19.06 -13.90
CA GLU A 631 0.03 19.29 -13.17
C GLU A 631 -1.14 19.32 -14.16
N THR A 632 -2.20 18.59 -13.83
CA THR A 632 -3.39 18.37 -14.68
C THR A 632 -4.53 19.37 -14.39
N GLY A 633 -4.29 20.39 -13.55
CA GLY A 633 -5.27 21.46 -13.27
C GLY A 633 -5.33 22.52 -14.37
N GLN A 634 -6.51 23.10 -14.60
CA GLN A 634 -6.85 24.13 -15.63
C GLN A 634 -7.25 23.61 -17.03
N GLY A 635 -7.72 22.37 -17.15
CA GLY A 635 -8.28 21.86 -18.43
C GLY A 635 -7.24 21.62 -19.53
N MET A 636 -5.94 21.66 -19.21
CA MET A 636 -4.87 21.25 -20.12
C MET A 636 -4.46 19.81 -19.84
N SER A 637 -4.47 18.97 -20.87
CA SER A 637 -3.99 17.59 -20.73
C SER A 637 -2.47 17.48 -20.70
N VAL A 638 -1.98 16.37 -20.17
CA VAL A 638 -0.55 16.01 -20.18
C VAL A 638 0.04 16.09 -21.59
N ALA A 639 -0.73 15.63 -22.59
CA ALA A 639 -0.32 15.68 -23.99
C ALA A 639 -0.14 17.12 -24.50
N ALA A 640 -1.10 18.01 -24.19
CA ALA A 640 -1.03 19.41 -24.58
C ALA A 640 0.18 20.12 -23.96
N ARG A 641 0.44 19.88 -22.66
CA ARG A 641 1.58 20.45 -21.94
C ARG A 641 2.92 19.95 -22.48
N TYR A 642 3.04 18.63 -22.69
CA TYR A 642 4.24 18.03 -23.28
C TYR A 642 4.54 18.62 -24.66
N LYS A 643 3.51 18.79 -25.50
CA LYS A 643 3.64 19.39 -26.83
C LYS A 643 4.09 20.85 -26.76
N ALA A 644 3.51 21.65 -25.87
CA ALA A 644 3.90 23.06 -25.69
C ALA A 644 5.36 23.21 -25.21
N GLU A 645 5.81 22.37 -24.28
CA GLU A 645 7.16 22.46 -23.71
C GLU A 645 8.26 21.91 -24.62
N ARG A 646 7.98 20.92 -25.48
CA ARG A 646 9.02 20.22 -26.27
C ARG A 646 8.88 20.32 -27.79
N VAL A 647 7.67 20.52 -28.32
CA VAL A 647 7.44 20.63 -29.78
C VAL A 647 7.38 22.10 -30.22
N GLY A 648 7.22 23.03 -29.27
CA GLY A 648 7.10 24.47 -29.54
C GLY A 648 5.69 24.85 -30.01
N THR A 649 5.38 26.15 -30.03
CA THR A 649 4.07 26.63 -30.51
C THR A 649 4.10 26.90 -32.02
N PRO A 650 3.28 26.21 -32.82
CA PRO A 650 3.21 26.45 -34.25
C PRO A 650 2.47 27.75 -34.56
N LEU A 651 3.06 28.63 -35.38
CA LEU A 651 2.48 29.93 -35.73
C LEU A 651 1.74 29.94 -37.08
N TRP A 652 1.66 28.80 -37.77
CA TRP A 652 1.06 28.73 -39.11
C TRP A 652 -0.42 29.12 -39.14
N GLN A 653 -1.18 28.85 -38.07
CA GLN A 653 -2.60 29.23 -37.97
C GLN A 653 -2.77 30.75 -37.94
N TYR A 654 -1.89 31.46 -37.23
CA TYR A 654 -1.88 32.93 -37.25
C TYR A 654 -1.47 33.48 -38.62
N CYS A 655 -0.53 32.81 -39.31
CA CYS A 655 -0.17 33.17 -40.68
C CYS A 655 -1.35 33.00 -41.65
N LEU A 656 -2.14 31.92 -41.50
CA LEU A 656 -3.36 31.70 -42.29
C LEU A 656 -4.40 32.80 -42.04
N TRP A 657 -4.67 33.13 -40.77
CA TRP A 657 -5.59 34.22 -40.42
C TRP A 657 -5.12 35.57 -40.96
N ALA A 658 -3.82 35.86 -40.90
CA ALA A 658 -3.24 37.08 -41.46
C ALA A 658 -3.36 37.13 -43.00
N ALA A 659 -3.18 35.99 -43.69
CA ALA A 659 -3.38 35.89 -45.14
C ALA A 659 -4.85 36.13 -45.53
N LEU A 660 -5.79 35.52 -44.81
CA LEU A 660 -7.24 35.74 -45.01
C LEU A 660 -7.64 37.19 -44.73
N ALA A 661 -7.07 37.80 -43.68
CA ALA A 661 -7.30 39.22 -43.37
C ALA A 661 -6.78 40.14 -44.50
N CYS A 662 -5.64 39.81 -45.12
CA CYS A 662 -5.15 40.54 -46.29
C CYS A 662 -6.13 40.42 -47.47
N LEU A 663 -6.63 39.23 -47.77
CA LEU A 663 -7.61 39.03 -48.85
C LEU A 663 -8.91 39.83 -48.58
N LEU A 664 -9.42 39.79 -47.35
CA LEU A 664 -10.58 40.58 -46.95
C LEU A 664 -10.32 42.08 -47.08
N ALA A 665 -9.15 42.55 -46.63
CA ALA A 665 -8.76 43.94 -46.74
C ALA A 665 -8.67 44.37 -48.21
N GLU A 666 -8.15 43.54 -49.11
CA GLU A 666 -8.13 43.81 -50.55
C GLU A 666 -9.56 43.99 -51.09
N VAL A 667 -10.47 43.07 -50.77
CA VAL A 667 -11.88 43.15 -51.20
C VAL A 667 -12.55 44.42 -50.68
N LEU A 668 -12.33 44.78 -49.42
CA LEU A 668 -12.90 46.00 -48.82
C LEU A 668 -12.34 47.27 -49.48
N LEU A 669 -11.02 47.32 -49.72
CA LEU A 669 -10.36 48.45 -50.40
C LEU A 669 -10.84 48.60 -51.85
N LEU A 670 -11.09 47.49 -52.55
CA LEU A 670 -11.63 47.50 -53.91
C LEU A 670 -13.11 47.91 -53.93
N ARG A 671 -13.91 47.45 -52.97
CA ARG A 671 -15.38 47.66 -52.92
C ARG A 671 -15.78 49.05 -52.41
N PHE A 672 -15.20 49.52 -51.30
CA PHE A 672 -15.62 50.79 -50.67
C PHE A 672 -14.98 52.01 -51.33
N MET A 673 -13.86 51.85 -52.02
CA MET A 673 -13.13 52.95 -52.65
C MET A 673 -13.21 52.88 -54.19
N GLY A 674 -14.21 52.18 -54.73
CA GLY A 674 -14.41 51.86 -56.14
C GLY A 674 -15.84 52.11 -56.63
N ARG A 675 -16.36 53.34 -56.51
CA ARG A 675 -17.46 53.83 -57.37
C ARG A 675 -17.26 55.32 -57.68
N PRO A 676 -17.04 55.72 -58.94
CA PRO A 676 -17.49 57.03 -59.39
C PRO A 676 -19.02 56.98 -59.52
N VAL A 677 -19.72 57.86 -58.81
CA VAL A 677 -21.15 58.08 -59.01
C VAL A 677 -21.31 58.72 -60.38
N VAL A 678 -22.02 58.04 -61.30
CA VAL A 678 -22.45 58.63 -62.58
C VAL A 678 -23.68 59.51 -62.27
N PRO A 679 -23.71 60.81 -62.63
CA PRO A 679 -24.91 61.61 -62.47
C PRO A 679 -25.97 61.17 -63.49
N ALA A 680 -27.22 61.09 -63.03
CA ALA A 680 -28.38 60.68 -63.82
C ALA A 680 -28.75 61.72 -64.88
N ASP A 681 -29.15 61.23 -66.07
CA ASP A 681 -29.60 62.02 -67.22
C ASP A 681 -30.75 62.98 -66.87
N VAL A 682 -30.60 64.24 -67.30
CA VAL A 682 -31.66 65.26 -67.29
C VAL A 682 -32.48 65.11 -68.58
N ARG A 683 -33.78 64.89 -68.41
CA ARG A 683 -34.79 64.92 -69.48
C ARG A 683 -34.80 66.29 -70.16
N VAL A 684 -34.72 66.30 -71.50
CA VAL A 684 -35.06 67.48 -72.32
C VAL A 684 -36.46 67.27 -72.88
N ALA A 685 -37.36 68.21 -72.59
CA ALA A 685 -38.63 68.38 -73.29
C ALA A 685 -38.52 69.61 -74.19
N ALA A 686 -38.65 69.38 -75.50
CA ALA A 686 -39.40 70.17 -76.49
C ALA A 686 -39.24 69.46 -77.83
#